data_AF-A0A6L7VW70-F1
#
_entry.id   AF-A0A6L7VW70-F1
#
_cell.length_a   1.000
_cell.length_b   1.000
_cell.length_c   1.000
_cell.angle_alpha   90.00
_cell.angle_beta   90.00
_cell.angle_gamma   90.00
#
_symmetry.space_group_name_H-M   'P 1'
#
loop_
_entity.id
_entity.type
_entity.pdbx_description
1 polymer ?
#
loop_
_entity_poly.entity_id
_entity_poly.type
_entity_poly.pdbx_seq_one_letter_code
_entity_poly.pdbx_strand_id
1 'polypeptide(L)'
;MKRLVGLAIVLPAAILITNIYAVETNTFTLSGEWIIVGSGTPAETQKVLNAQPTSVVVSRIHFADEYSPEELVIATGSFADGEVVLEGEIEERTEVIISVSIGEEESLTTNTVVAPGEDTRFALLSDESLDMEDLLLVVEQARIVEESKAKFTISGDLSLIDDKDLSIALAHVVVTSKNPKSDSILPSSDPVLLRDGRFSFEGIVSEPTLVTVRVRSFDDAYMGSISAVVEPASQIRISPSKTSSSVNPGFASELMAKSDSTGSIHHEVIESWQRSEEYLEKMDKYAKAIRRATQSSKTDSEFDESAHKIHMDMSLIKSSVLTPIAQDLEEPLTALLAMEYGALHGIPVSRKLENWDKLASVLDDDLVARRIVPQRERMEREVRVIDNVTIVVAGHKAPEFTLANLDGEDVALYDVLAKHELVLLDFWASWCGPCVEKLPKLKELRTAYKDQGFEIVFVSIDDTYEDWKEGTEKHEVPGVNVGDLHGFLAKTPVDYGVVWIPTEFLIDSEGVILDRGLTLVELENFLDERLGSGTRQEKTSSDSTVEQRISTGFDTPQPAALIPFWNANNESNEKSIDHSVWQNILDEFLVEHESGINRFDYKALREDEIRYHLLIEYVLQLSDLDPRTYSKSEQLAYWINLYNSLTVYLVAARFPVESVRDIKLAATDLNPLDIKLTNIKEHQLSLNDIRNGILRPIWQDSRIHYALNSASVSCPNLSKRAFTADNVEELLEEGAKAYVNHARGVKILDEQLKVSSIYFWYKEDFEVDGKDVWGHLLTYAKPKLAEKLNQFTEFETEYDWSVNVP
;
A
#
# COMPACT_ATOMS: atom_id res chain seq x y z
N MET A 1 -45.26 -29.03 17.86
CA MET A 1 -45.41 -30.42 18.35
C MET A 1 -44.16 -31.20 17.99
N LYS A 2 -43.41 -31.68 19.01
CA LYS A 2 -42.57 -32.93 19.06
C LYS A 2 -41.48 -33.11 17.98
N ARG A 3 -40.25 -33.57 18.21
CA ARG A 3 -39.45 -34.16 19.32
C ARG A 3 -38.02 -34.26 18.73
N LEU A 4 -36.93 -33.87 19.41
CA LEU A 4 -36.13 -34.61 20.41
C LEU A 4 -35.40 -35.87 19.89
N VAL A 5 -34.12 -35.99 20.32
CA VAL A 5 -33.14 -37.11 20.31
C VAL A 5 -32.22 -37.17 19.08
N GLY A 6 -30.88 -37.24 19.14
CA GLY A 6 -29.88 -37.36 20.23
C GLY A 6 -28.54 -37.90 19.70
N LEU A 7 -27.46 -37.82 20.51
CA LEU A 7 -26.22 -38.65 20.51
C LEU A 7 -25.17 -38.40 19.36
N ALA A 8 -23.83 -38.46 19.49
CA ALA A 8 -22.90 -38.78 20.61
C ALA A 8 -21.38 -38.76 20.17
N ILE A 9 -20.46 -38.64 21.16
CA ILE A 9 -19.05 -39.20 21.27
C ILE A 9 -17.95 -38.41 20.47
N VAL A 10 -16.72 -38.08 20.95
CA VAL A 10 -15.70 -38.80 21.75
C VAL A 10 -14.76 -37.82 22.50
N LEU A 11 -14.44 -38.10 23.78
CA LEU A 11 -13.24 -37.64 24.50
C LEU A 11 -12.50 -38.89 25.01
N PRO A 12 -11.18 -39.07 24.79
CA PRO A 12 -10.44 -40.18 25.41
C PRO A 12 -9.65 -39.75 26.65
N ALA A 13 -9.96 -40.45 27.74
CA ALA A 13 -9.06 -41.05 28.75
C ALA A 13 -7.94 -40.21 29.40
N ALA A 14 -8.03 -40.08 30.73
CA ALA A 14 -6.86 -40.07 31.60
C ALA A 14 -7.06 -41.05 32.78
N ILE A 15 -5.98 -41.77 33.07
CA ILE A 15 -5.87 -42.94 33.94
C ILE A 15 -5.80 -42.54 35.42
N LEU A 16 -6.39 -43.39 36.25
CA LEU A 16 -6.45 -43.42 37.72
C LEU A 16 -5.07 -43.47 38.39
N ILE A 17 -4.82 -42.62 39.40
CA ILE A 17 -4.00 -42.97 40.58
C ILE A 17 -4.73 -42.50 41.84
N THR A 18 -5.03 -43.46 42.71
CA THR A 18 -5.61 -43.30 44.05
C THR A 18 -4.55 -42.89 45.08
N ASN A 19 -4.82 -41.88 45.91
CA ASN A 19 -4.73 -41.98 47.38
C ASN A 19 -5.33 -40.75 48.09
N ILE A 20 -6.31 -41.07 48.93
CA ILE A 20 -6.94 -40.40 50.09
C ILE A 20 -6.12 -39.27 50.72
N TYR A 21 -6.74 -38.08 50.84
CA TYR A 21 -6.97 -37.40 52.13
C TYR A 21 -8.35 -36.74 52.07
N ALA A 22 -9.21 -37.07 53.05
CA ALA A 22 -10.42 -36.32 53.31
C ALA A 22 -10.03 -34.88 53.68
N VAL A 23 -10.60 -33.91 52.98
CA VAL A 23 -10.78 -32.57 53.51
C VAL A 23 -12.29 -32.34 53.48
N GLU A 24 -12.91 -32.66 54.61
CA GLU A 24 -14.20 -32.12 55.01
C GLU A 24 -14.01 -30.62 55.16
N THR A 25 -14.44 -29.84 54.18
CA THR A 25 -14.86 -28.47 54.45
C THR A 25 -16.11 -28.23 53.62
N ASN A 26 -17.27 -28.38 54.24
CA ASN A 26 -18.57 -27.99 53.68
C ASN A 26 -18.69 -26.47 53.54
N THR A 27 -17.60 -25.71 53.67
CA THR A 27 -17.61 -24.25 53.72
C THR A 27 -17.62 -23.64 52.32
N PHE A 28 -18.40 -22.58 52.13
CA PHE A 28 -18.34 -21.70 50.96
C PHE A 28 -17.97 -20.28 51.39
N THR A 29 -17.31 -19.55 50.48
CA THR A 29 -17.06 -18.12 50.61
C THR A 29 -17.76 -17.41 49.45
N LEU A 30 -18.59 -16.43 49.78
CA LEU A 30 -19.30 -15.59 48.83
C LEU A 30 -18.67 -14.20 48.88
N SER A 31 -18.19 -13.65 47.76
CA SER A 31 -17.65 -12.30 47.70
C SER A 31 -18.34 -11.50 46.59
N GLY A 32 -18.86 -10.31 46.90
CA GLY A 32 -19.55 -9.46 45.92
C GLY A 32 -19.03 -8.03 45.93
N GLU A 33 -18.81 -7.46 44.74
CA GLU A 33 -18.53 -6.02 44.57
C GLU A 33 -19.85 -5.23 44.51
N TRP A 34 -19.86 -4.06 45.15
CA TRP A 34 -21.02 -3.18 45.17
C TRP A 34 -21.12 -2.34 43.88
N ILE A 35 -22.02 -2.71 42.97
CA ILE A 35 -22.25 -1.98 41.71
C ILE A 35 -23.62 -1.30 41.76
N ILE A 36 -23.64 0.02 41.98
CA ILE A 36 -24.88 0.81 41.91
C ILE A 36 -25.19 1.09 40.43
N VAL A 37 -26.24 0.46 39.91
CA VAL A 37 -26.79 0.81 38.58
C VAL A 37 -28.01 1.69 38.80
N GLY A 38 -27.88 2.99 38.54
CA GLY A 38 -28.97 3.94 38.76
C GLY A 38 -29.98 3.93 37.61
N SER A 39 -31.24 3.56 37.90
CA SER A 39 -32.42 3.80 37.06
C SER A 39 -33.09 5.17 37.33
N GLY A 40 -32.52 5.98 38.24
CA GLY A 40 -33.05 7.28 38.69
C GLY A 40 -32.27 8.50 38.20
N THR A 41 -32.76 9.69 38.57
CA THR A 41 -32.10 10.96 38.22
C THR A 41 -30.72 11.06 38.88
N PRO A 42 -29.75 11.81 38.32
CA PRO A 42 -28.39 11.91 38.87
C PRO A 42 -28.33 12.30 40.36
N ALA A 43 -29.33 13.02 40.87
CA ALA A 43 -29.43 13.40 42.28
C ALA A 43 -29.79 12.23 43.22
N GLU A 44 -30.56 11.25 42.73
CA GLU A 44 -30.94 10.05 43.48
C GLU A 44 -29.78 9.05 43.52
N THR A 45 -29.10 8.84 42.40
CA THR A 45 -27.85 8.06 42.31
C THR A 45 -26.77 8.62 43.24
N GLN A 46 -26.63 9.95 43.30
CA GLN A 46 -25.66 10.60 44.19
C GLN A 46 -26.03 10.46 45.67
N LYS A 47 -27.32 10.36 46.01
CA LYS A 47 -27.79 10.16 47.39
C LYS A 47 -27.48 8.76 47.89
N VAL A 48 -27.60 7.75 47.02
CA VAL A 48 -27.23 6.35 47.29
C VAL A 48 -25.71 6.19 47.39
N LEU A 49 -24.94 6.82 46.49
CA LEU A 49 -23.46 6.85 46.55
C LEU A 49 -22.91 7.48 47.84
N ASN A 50 -23.63 8.45 48.42
CA ASN A 50 -23.21 9.15 49.64
C ASN A 50 -23.63 8.44 50.94
N ALA A 51 -24.50 7.44 50.87
CA ALA A 51 -24.90 6.63 52.02
C ALA A 51 -23.91 5.48 52.19
N GLN A 52 -22.87 5.66 53.03
CA GLN A 52 -22.01 4.52 53.38
C GLN A 52 -22.80 3.54 54.28
N PRO A 53 -22.96 2.27 53.89
CA PRO A 53 -23.62 1.29 54.75
C PRO A 53 -22.78 1.07 56.02
N THR A 54 -23.34 1.38 57.19
CA THR A 54 -22.63 1.22 58.48
C THR A 54 -22.64 -0.23 59.00
N SER A 55 -23.46 -1.11 58.41
CA SER A 55 -23.52 -2.54 58.72
C SER A 55 -24.32 -3.28 57.66
N VAL A 56 -23.82 -4.43 57.20
CA VAL A 56 -24.58 -5.39 56.37
C VAL A 56 -25.09 -6.49 57.29
N VAL A 57 -26.41 -6.67 57.36
CA VAL A 57 -27.02 -7.81 58.06
C VAL A 57 -27.64 -8.71 57.01
N VAL A 58 -27.09 -9.92 56.84
CA VAL A 58 -27.73 -10.97 56.06
C VAL A 58 -28.81 -11.60 56.91
N SER A 59 -30.07 -11.28 56.59
CA SER A 59 -31.20 -11.65 57.45
C SER A 59 -31.73 -13.06 57.18
N ARG A 60 -31.47 -13.66 56.01
CA ARG A 60 -31.95 -15.02 55.63
C ARG A 60 -31.25 -15.56 54.39
N ILE A 61 -31.03 -16.87 54.37
CA ILE A 61 -30.70 -17.69 53.21
C ILE A 61 -31.85 -18.70 53.04
N HIS A 62 -32.41 -18.83 51.85
CA HIS A 62 -33.46 -19.82 51.53
C HIS A 62 -32.96 -20.81 50.48
N PHE A 63 -33.23 -22.09 50.70
CA PHE A 63 -32.97 -23.19 49.77
C PHE A 63 -34.23 -23.41 48.91
N ALA A 64 -34.08 -23.56 47.59
CA ALA A 64 -35.21 -23.58 46.65
C ALA A 64 -36.05 -24.87 46.66
N ASP A 65 -35.56 -25.98 47.23
CA ASP A 65 -36.25 -27.29 47.21
C ASP A 65 -36.73 -27.74 48.60
N GLU A 66 -38.06 -27.79 48.74
CA GLU A 66 -38.96 -28.46 49.72
C GLU A 66 -38.58 -28.59 51.24
N TYR A 67 -39.39 -27.90 52.06
CA TYR A 67 -39.84 -28.26 53.42
C TYR A 67 -38.78 -28.70 54.47
N SER A 68 -37.98 -27.75 54.95
CA SER A 68 -37.63 -27.69 56.38
C SER A 68 -37.47 -26.25 56.85
N PRO A 69 -38.36 -25.72 57.70
CA PRO A 69 -38.20 -24.41 58.30
C PRO A 69 -37.35 -24.60 59.56
N GLU A 70 -36.05 -24.31 59.49
CA GLU A 70 -35.11 -24.01 60.60
C GLU A 70 -33.71 -24.53 60.29
N GLU A 71 -33.01 -23.96 59.30
CA GLU A 71 -31.56 -23.76 59.42
C GLU A 71 -31.23 -22.34 59.00
N LEU A 72 -31.15 -21.48 60.01
CA LEU A 72 -30.69 -20.10 59.88
C LEU A 72 -29.16 -20.14 59.87
N VAL A 73 -28.53 -20.23 58.70
CA VAL A 73 -27.10 -19.96 58.59
C VAL A 73 -26.92 -18.45 58.76
N ILE A 74 -26.56 -18.01 59.96
CA ILE A 74 -26.16 -16.63 60.22
C ILE A 74 -24.74 -16.47 59.68
N ALA A 75 -24.61 -16.12 58.40
CA ALA A 75 -23.35 -15.63 57.87
C ALA A 75 -23.18 -14.17 58.30
N THR A 76 -22.15 -13.89 59.11
CA THR A 76 -21.77 -12.50 59.44
C THR A 76 -20.71 -12.04 58.48
N GLY A 77 -21.01 -11.02 57.67
CA GLY A 77 -20.05 -10.39 56.78
C GLY A 77 -19.50 -9.07 57.33
N SER A 78 -18.28 -8.71 56.95
CA SER A 78 -17.71 -7.38 57.17
C SER A 78 -17.75 -6.60 55.87
N PHE A 79 -18.13 -5.32 55.92
CA PHE A 79 -17.94 -4.38 54.82
C PHE A 79 -16.54 -3.76 54.94
N ALA A 80 -15.61 -4.15 54.07
CA ALA A 80 -14.29 -3.55 53.96
C ALA A 80 -14.01 -3.29 52.49
N ASP A 81 -13.58 -2.07 52.17
CA ASP A 81 -13.16 -1.65 50.81
C ASP A 81 -14.19 -1.89 49.67
N GLY A 82 -15.49 -1.96 49.98
CA GLY A 82 -16.56 -2.08 48.98
C GLY A 82 -16.98 -3.52 48.64
N GLU A 83 -16.42 -4.52 49.32
CA GLU A 83 -16.79 -5.93 49.18
C GLU A 83 -17.64 -6.43 50.35
N VAL A 84 -18.61 -7.31 50.04
CA VAL A 84 -19.36 -8.09 51.03
C VAL A 84 -18.89 -9.53 50.96
N VAL A 85 -18.30 -10.02 52.06
CA VAL A 85 -17.88 -11.43 52.18
C VAL A 85 -18.82 -12.18 53.12
N LEU A 86 -19.37 -13.31 52.66
CA LEU A 86 -20.22 -14.21 53.44
C LEU A 86 -19.60 -15.60 53.49
N GLU A 87 -19.49 -16.16 54.69
CA GLU A 87 -19.01 -17.52 54.89
C GLU A 87 -20.12 -18.38 55.50
N GLY A 88 -20.31 -19.60 54.99
CA GLY A 88 -21.32 -20.53 55.49
C GLY A 88 -21.01 -21.98 55.10
N GLU A 89 -21.83 -22.93 55.55
CA GLU A 89 -21.68 -24.35 55.21
C GLU A 89 -22.85 -24.86 54.35
N ILE A 90 -22.56 -25.57 53.25
CA ILE A 90 -23.52 -26.25 52.36
C ILE A 90 -22.98 -27.64 51.97
N GLU A 91 -23.85 -28.65 51.89
CA GLU A 91 -23.47 -30.02 51.50
C GLU A 91 -23.54 -30.25 49.99
N GLU A 92 -24.39 -29.50 49.27
CA GLU A 92 -24.60 -29.63 47.84
C GLU A 92 -24.90 -28.29 47.15
N ARG A 93 -24.83 -28.27 45.82
CA ARG A 93 -25.02 -27.06 45.03
C ARG A 93 -26.44 -26.52 45.20
N THR A 94 -26.57 -25.30 45.70
CA THR A 94 -27.85 -24.74 46.14
C THR A 94 -28.04 -23.31 45.64
N GLU A 95 -29.26 -22.98 45.20
CA GLU A 95 -29.70 -21.59 45.06
C GLU A 95 -29.87 -20.91 46.42
N VAL A 96 -29.30 -19.72 46.57
CA VAL A 96 -29.31 -18.90 47.78
C VAL A 96 -29.84 -17.52 47.44
N ILE A 97 -30.86 -17.09 48.19
CA ILE A 97 -31.37 -15.71 48.17
C ILE A 97 -30.65 -14.90 49.24
N ILE A 98 -30.12 -13.74 48.87
CA ILE A 98 -29.34 -12.84 49.72
C ILE A 98 -30.12 -11.55 49.87
N SER A 99 -30.51 -11.22 51.11
CA SER A 99 -31.10 -9.92 51.46
C SER A 99 -30.09 -9.07 52.21
N VAL A 100 -29.81 -7.87 51.71
CA VAL A 100 -28.89 -6.89 52.30
C VAL A 100 -29.69 -5.66 52.76
N SER A 101 -29.69 -5.38 54.06
CA SER A 101 -30.34 -4.18 54.60
C SER A 101 -29.36 -3.01 54.69
N ILE A 102 -29.79 -1.82 54.24
CA ILE A 102 -29.05 -0.56 54.33
C ILE A 102 -29.83 0.39 55.25
N GLY A 103 -29.37 0.57 56.50
CA GLY A 103 -30.08 1.38 57.50
C GLY A 103 -31.29 0.65 58.13
N GLU A 104 -32.27 1.41 58.64
CA GLU A 104 -33.42 0.84 59.39
C GLU A 104 -34.61 0.41 58.51
N GLU A 105 -34.68 0.76 57.21
CA GLU A 105 -35.90 0.55 56.40
C GLU A 105 -35.71 0.02 54.95
N GLU A 106 -34.50 -0.03 54.37
CA GLU A 106 -34.31 -0.48 52.96
C GLU A 106 -33.60 -1.84 52.87
N SER A 107 -34.17 -2.78 52.12
CA SER A 107 -33.59 -4.11 51.87
C SER A 107 -33.45 -4.38 50.36
N LEU A 108 -32.23 -4.68 49.92
CA LEU A 108 -31.90 -5.15 48.57
C LEU A 108 -31.88 -6.68 48.54
N THR A 109 -32.38 -7.30 47.48
CA THR A 109 -32.43 -8.76 47.36
C THR A 109 -31.81 -9.23 46.05
N THR A 110 -31.01 -10.28 46.08
CA THR A 110 -30.45 -10.95 44.89
C THR A 110 -30.44 -12.45 45.10
N ASN A 111 -30.40 -13.24 44.03
CA ASN A 111 -30.28 -14.70 44.10
C ASN A 111 -29.07 -15.18 43.28
N THR A 112 -28.38 -16.19 43.79
CA THR A 112 -27.26 -16.83 43.09
C THR A 112 -27.20 -18.32 43.45
N VAL A 113 -26.41 -19.10 42.71
CA VAL A 113 -26.22 -20.53 42.98
C VAL A 113 -24.81 -20.76 43.48
N VAL A 114 -24.68 -21.34 44.67
CA VAL A 114 -23.41 -21.65 45.32
C VAL A 114 -23.13 -23.16 45.33
N ALA A 115 -21.86 -23.53 45.28
CA ALA A 115 -21.42 -24.93 45.40
C ALA A 115 -20.31 -25.07 46.46
N PRO A 116 -20.20 -26.24 47.13
CA PRO A 116 -19.17 -26.46 48.14
C PRO A 116 -17.75 -26.26 47.57
N GLY A 117 -16.95 -25.43 48.23
CA GLY A 117 -15.56 -25.16 47.82
C GLY A 117 -15.37 -24.22 46.63
N GLU A 118 -16.42 -23.56 46.13
CA GLU A 118 -16.34 -22.57 45.05
C GLU A 118 -16.49 -21.13 45.59
N ASP A 119 -15.58 -20.24 45.20
CA ASP A 119 -15.74 -18.80 45.39
C ASP A 119 -16.79 -18.29 44.40
N THR A 120 -17.96 -17.89 44.92
CA THR A 120 -19.08 -17.43 44.09
C THR A 120 -19.23 -15.91 44.20
N ARG A 121 -19.23 -15.23 43.05
CA ARG A 121 -19.45 -13.78 42.97
C ARG A 121 -20.91 -13.42 42.71
N PHE A 122 -21.36 -12.29 43.26
CA PHE A 122 -22.72 -11.79 43.05
C PHE A 122 -22.75 -10.25 42.96
N ALA A 123 -23.76 -9.72 42.28
CA ALA A 123 -24.05 -8.29 42.22
C ALA A 123 -25.37 -7.97 42.93
N LEU A 124 -25.43 -6.82 43.62
CA LEU A 124 -26.62 -6.32 44.30
C LEU A 124 -27.26 -5.23 43.44
N LEU A 125 -28.52 -5.41 43.07
CA LEU A 125 -29.27 -4.47 42.22
C LEU A 125 -30.29 -3.69 43.05
N SER A 126 -30.45 -2.40 42.76
CA SER A 126 -31.35 -1.50 43.49
C SER A 126 -32.77 -1.42 42.96
N ASP A 127 -33.13 -2.20 41.94
CA ASP A 127 -34.44 -2.11 41.28
C ASP A 127 -34.99 -3.51 40.97
N GLU A 128 -36.18 -3.82 41.48
CA GLU A 128 -36.89 -5.09 41.24
C GLU A 128 -37.48 -5.18 39.81
N SER A 129 -37.25 -4.18 38.95
CA SER A 129 -37.93 -4.06 37.65
C SER A 129 -37.15 -4.52 36.42
N LEU A 130 -35.90 -5.00 36.56
CA LEU A 130 -35.11 -5.47 35.42
C LEU A 130 -35.50 -6.91 35.06
N ASP A 131 -35.83 -7.15 33.79
CA ASP A 131 -36.09 -8.49 33.30
C ASP A 131 -34.80 -9.27 33.01
N MET A 132 -34.92 -10.57 32.73
CA MET A 132 -33.77 -11.47 32.52
C MET A 132 -32.91 -11.11 31.30
N GLU A 133 -33.45 -10.46 30.27
CA GLU A 133 -32.69 -10.06 29.08
C GLU A 133 -31.83 -8.82 29.39
N ASP A 134 -32.38 -7.85 30.14
CA ASP A 134 -31.63 -6.67 30.59
C ASP A 134 -30.56 -7.05 31.64
N LEU A 135 -30.82 -8.04 32.49
CA LEU A 135 -29.86 -8.62 33.42
C LEU A 135 -28.67 -9.28 32.71
N LEU A 136 -28.94 -10.05 31.65
CA LEU A 136 -27.90 -10.65 30.81
C LEU A 136 -27.06 -9.56 30.13
N LEU A 137 -27.67 -8.48 29.67
CA LEU A 137 -26.98 -7.35 29.04
C LEU A 137 -26.05 -6.63 30.03
N VAL A 138 -26.49 -6.40 31.28
CA VAL A 138 -25.70 -5.75 32.32
C VAL A 138 -24.55 -6.64 32.80
N VAL A 139 -24.79 -7.95 32.98
CA VAL A 139 -23.73 -8.92 33.31
C VAL A 139 -22.71 -9.02 32.18
N GLU A 140 -23.17 -9.02 30.93
CA GLU A 140 -22.29 -9.03 29.75
C GLU A 140 -21.49 -7.72 29.66
N GLN A 141 -22.10 -6.56 29.92
CA GLN A 141 -21.39 -5.28 30.00
C GLN A 141 -20.37 -5.24 31.15
N ALA A 142 -20.70 -5.79 32.32
CA ALA A 142 -19.77 -5.89 33.44
C ALA A 142 -18.61 -6.86 33.15
N ARG A 143 -18.89 -8.00 32.51
CA ARG A 143 -17.88 -8.95 32.00
C ARG A 143 -16.97 -8.27 30.98
N ILE A 144 -17.53 -7.52 30.03
CA ILE A 144 -16.78 -6.72 29.05
C ILE A 144 -15.90 -5.67 29.76
N VAL A 145 -16.39 -5.03 30.83
CA VAL A 145 -15.60 -4.06 31.62
C VAL A 145 -14.46 -4.75 32.40
N GLU A 146 -14.67 -5.94 32.96
CA GLU A 146 -13.63 -6.70 33.68
C GLU A 146 -12.60 -7.31 32.70
N GLU A 147 -13.05 -7.83 31.57
CA GLU A 147 -12.19 -8.29 30.47
C GLU A 147 -11.40 -7.14 29.87
N SER A 148 -12.00 -5.96 29.66
CA SER A 148 -11.29 -4.76 29.19
C SER A 148 -10.22 -4.22 30.15
N LYS A 149 -10.13 -4.72 31.39
CA LYS A 149 -9.01 -4.46 32.32
C LYS A 149 -7.92 -5.53 32.26
N ALA A 150 -8.20 -6.68 31.62
CA ALA A 150 -7.26 -7.79 31.53
C ALA A 150 -6.14 -7.46 30.54
N LYS A 151 -4.92 -7.45 31.05
CA LYS A 151 -3.75 -7.10 30.25
C LYS A 151 -3.45 -8.20 29.23
N PHE A 152 -3.20 -7.80 27.98
CA PHE A 152 -2.48 -8.66 27.05
C PHE A 152 -0.99 -8.67 27.40
N THR A 153 -0.28 -9.72 26.99
CA THR A 153 1.18 -9.80 27.09
C THR A 153 1.78 -10.21 25.75
N ILE A 154 2.80 -9.48 25.29
CA ILE A 154 3.63 -9.90 24.15
C ILE A 154 5.04 -10.12 24.68
N SER A 155 5.55 -11.34 24.56
CA SER A 155 6.92 -11.68 24.96
C SER A 155 7.68 -12.28 23.79
N GLY A 156 8.97 -12.01 23.72
CA GLY A 156 9.82 -12.57 22.68
C GLY A 156 11.19 -12.99 23.19
N ASP A 157 11.71 -14.06 22.59
CA ASP A 157 13.09 -14.52 22.78
C ASP A 157 13.80 -14.50 21.43
N LEU A 158 14.74 -13.57 21.26
CA LEU A 158 15.56 -13.40 20.05
C LEU A 158 17.00 -13.88 20.26
N SER A 159 17.28 -14.61 21.35
CA SER A 159 18.64 -15.01 21.76
C SER A 159 19.36 -15.93 20.76
N LEU A 160 18.63 -16.56 19.83
CA LEU A 160 19.20 -17.44 18.80
C LEU A 160 19.71 -16.67 17.57
N ILE A 161 19.54 -15.36 17.52
CA ILE A 161 20.01 -14.51 16.44
C ILE A 161 21.43 -14.06 16.77
N ASP A 162 22.41 -14.59 16.04
CA ASP A 162 23.83 -14.32 16.23
C ASP A 162 24.21 -12.99 15.55
N ASP A 163 23.78 -11.88 16.15
CA ASP A 163 24.16 -10.52 15.76
C ASP A 163 24.67 -9.74 16.97
N LYS A 164 25.86 -9.13 16.84
CA LYS A 164 26.47 -8.33 17.92
C LYS A 164 25.68 -7.06 18.22
N ASP A 165 24.89 -6.59 17.26
CA ASP A 165 24.10 -5.35 17.36
C ASP A 165 22.76 -5.53 18.10
N LEU A 166 22.32 -6.78 18.32
CA LEU A 166 21.12 -7.09 19.14
C LEU A 166 21.34 -6.95 20.65
N SER A 167 22.60 -6.81 21.09
CA SER A 167 22.95 -6.66 22.50
C SER A 167 22.44 -5.35 23.11
N ILE A 168 22.01 -4.38 22.27
CA ILE A 168 21.50 -3.06 22.67
C ILE A 168 20.33 -2.63 21.75
N ALA A 169 19.30 -3.47 21.62
CA ALA A 169 18.10 -3.14 20.85
C ALA A 169 16.94 -2.68 21.75
N LEU A 170 16.08 -1.83 21.21
CA LEU A 170 14.82 -1.37 21.78
C LEU A 170 13.66 -1.99 21.00
N ALA A 171 12.75 -2.63 21.72
CA ALA A 171 11.46 -3.01 21.15
C ALA A 171 10.40 -1.99 21.56
N HIS A 172 9.46 -1.68 20.68
CA HIS A 172 8.28 -0.90 21.02
C HIS A 172 7.06 -1.42 20.27
N VAL A 173 5.88 -1.35 20.92
CA VAL A 173 4.61 -1.77 20.34
C VAL A 173 3.93 -0.57 19.71
N VAL A 174 3.58 -0.70 18.43
CA VAL A 174 2.81 0.27 17.66
C VAL A 174 1.46 -0.33 17.34
N VAL A 175 0.39 0.42 17.59
CA VAL A 175 -0.94 0.08 17.05
C VAL A 175 -0.98 0.47 15.59
N THR A 176 -1.23 -0.51 14.73
CA THR A 176 -1.16 -0.31 13.27
C THR A 176 -2.40 0.39 12.71
N SER A 177 -3.56 0.26 13.38
CA SER A 177 -4.82 0.90 13.00
C SER A 177 -4.96 2.37 13.38
N LYS A 178 -3.87 3.08 13.74
CA LYS A 178 -3.96 4.48 14.18
C LYS A 178 -4.52 5.40 13.10
N ASN A 179 -5.77 5.83 13.31
CA ASN A 179 -6.17 7.21 13.06
C ASN A 179 -5.35 8.11 14.03
N PRO A 180 -4.65 9.16 13.56
CA PRO A 180 -3.91 10.07 14.44
C PRO A 180 -4.79 10.80 15.48
N LYS A 181 -6.12 10.60 15.49
CA LYS A 181 -7.07 11.20 16.44
C LYS A 181 -7.84 10.22 17.36
N SER A 182 -7.44 8.95 17.48
CA SER A 182 -8.10 7.97 18.37
C SER A 182 -7.37 7.84 19.72
N ASP A 183 -8.05 8.23 20.80
CA ASP A 183 -7.58 8.21 22.20
C ASP A 183 -7.71 6.83 22.88
N SER A 184 -7.99 5.75 22.15
CA SER A 184 -8.53 4.52 22.76
C SER A 184 -7.52 3.39 23.03
N ILE A 185 -6.20 3.62 22.96
CA ILE A 185 -5.22 2.59 23.40
C ILE A 185 -4.07 3.25 24.17
N LEU A 186 -3.90 2.84 25.43
CA LEU A 186 -2.73 3.10 26.27
C LEU A 186 -1.85 1.83 26.30
N PRO A 187 -0.89 1.64 25.37
CA PRO A 187 0.32 0.94 25.78
C PRO A 187 1.09 1.90 26.70
N SER A 188 1.81 1.40 27.70
CA SER A 188 3.02 2.12 28.09
C SER A 188 3.92 2.09 26.84
N SER A 189 3.86 3.14 26.03
CA SER A 189 4.58 3.29 24.75
C SER A 189 6.09 3.45 24.95
N ASP A 190 6.58 3.21 26.16
CA ASP A 190 7.99 3.27 26.50
C ASP A 190 8.71 2.10 25.83
N PRO A 191 9.75 2.37 25.03
CA PRO A 191 10.59 1.32 24.47
C PRO A 191 11.14 0.41 25.57
N VAL A 192 11.01 -0.91 25.38
CA VAL A 192 11.57 -1.92 26.29
C VAL A 192 12.92 -2.37 25.76
N LEU A 193 13.95 -2.25 26.60
CA LEU A 193 15.29 -2.73 26.31
C LEU A 193 15.30 -4.27 26.22
N LEU A 194 15.88 -4.81 25.15
CA LEU A 194 16.12 -6.25 25.04
C LEU A 194 17.18 -6.67 26.07
N ARG A 195 16.83 -7.60 26.97
CA ARG A 195 17.76 -8.17 27.97
C ARG A 195 18.09 -9.61 27.55
N ASP A 196 19.34 -9.85 27.17
CA ASP A 196 19.80 -11.13 26.60
C ASP A 196 18.95 -11.57 25.39
N GLY A 197 18.58 -10.63 24.52
CA GLY A 197 17.71 -10.89 23.37
C GLY A 197 16.23 -11.10 23.72
N ARG A 198 15.81 -10.95 24.99
CA ARG A 198 14.43 -11.15 25.42
C ARG A 198 13.71 -9.83 25.69
N PHE A 199 12.42 -9.78 25.39
CA PHE A 199 11.54 -8.64 25.68
C PHE A 199 10.17 -9.12 26.18
N SER A 200 9.46 -8.23 26.90
CA SER A 200 8.08 -8.42 27.28
C SER A 200 7.35 -7.09 27.36
N PHE A 201 6.15 -7.03 26.81
CA PHE A 201 5.23 -5.91 26.85
C PHE A 201 3.93 -6.36 27.49
N GLU A 202 3.34 -5.47 28.27
CA GLU A 202 1.98 -5.61 28.76
C GLU A 202 1.19 -4.37 28.36
N GLY A 203 -0.07 -4.56 28.01
CA GLY A 203 -0.96 -3.45 27.71
C GLY A 203 -2.40 -3.86 27.87
N ILE A 204 -3.30 -2.91 27.66
CA ILE A 204 -4.75 -3.14 27.74
C ILE A 204 -5.35 -2.80 26.37
N VAL A 205 -6.22 -3.67 25.89
CA VAL A 205 -7.08 -3.43 24.72
C VAL A 205 -8.51 -3.75 25.09
N SER A 206 -9.45 -3.02 24.51
CA SER A 206 -10.89 -3.26 24.67
C SER A 206 -11.44 -4.21 23.59
N GLU A 207 -10.69 -4.41 22.51
CA GLU A 207 -11.10 -5.19 21.34
C GLU A 207 -9.88 -5.85 20.67
N PRO A 208 -10.09 -6.92 19.89
CA PRO A 208 -9.05 -7.50 19.04
C PRO A 208 -8.36 -6.45 18.15
N THR A 209 -7.07 -6.26 18.40
CA THR A 209 -6.29 -5.16 17.82
C THR A 209 -5.03 -5.66 17.16
N LEU A 210 -4.81 -5.27 15.89
CA LEU A 210 -3.55 -5.50 15.20
C LEU A 210 -2.47 -4.55 15.74
N VAL A 211 -1.41 -5.13 16.28
CA VAL A 211 -0.24 -4.43 16.79
C VAL A 211 1.03 -4.90 16.11
N THR A 212 2.01 -4.03 16.02
CA THR A 212 3.33 -4.32 15.48
C THR A 212 4.40 -4.03 16.52
N VAL A 213 5.15 -5.05 16.90
CA VAL A 213 6.38 -4.91 17.69
C VAL A 213 7.50 -4.54 16.74
N ARG A 214 8.01 -3.31 16.83
CA ARG A 214 9.18 -2.85 16.08
C ARG A 214 10.42 -3.02 16.93
N VAL A 215 11.47 -3.60 16.34
CA VAL A 215 12.78 -3.74 16.95
C VAL A 215 13.72 -2.77 16.23
N ARG A 216 14.39 -1.91 17.00
CA ARG A 216 15.38 -0.94 16.52
C ARG A 216 16.67 -1.07 17.32
N SER A 217 17.79 -0.72 16.72
CA SER A 217 19.07 -0.59 17.42
C SER A 217 19.12 0.73 18.20
N PHE A 218 20.16 0.90 19.04
CA PHE A 218 20.32 2.10 19.87
C PHE A 218 20.67 3.38 19.08
N ASP A 219 21.19 3.23 17.86
CA ASP A 219 21.39 4.30 16.87
C ASP A 219 20.15 4.51 15.97
N ASP A 220 19.01 3.95 16.38
CA ASP A 220 17.69 4.06 15.73
C ASP A 220 17.60 3.43 14.33
N ALA A 221 18.56 2.58 13.95
CA ALA A 221 18.46 1.80 12.73
C ALA A 221 17.33 0.76 12.87
N TYR A 222 16.48 0.69 11.85
CA TYR A 222 15.36 -0.25 11.81
C TYR A 222 15.90 -1.68 11.65
N MET A 223 15.63 -2.54 12.64
CA MET A 223 16.09 -3.93 12.61
C MET A 223 15.00 -4.89 12.15
N GLY A 224 13.72 -4.54 12.34
CA GLY A 224 12.59 -5.33 11.84
C GLY A 224 11.31 -5.13 12.63
N SER A 225 10.25 -5.83 12.21
CA SER A 225 8.95 -5.78 12.90
C SER A 225 8.24 -7.12 12.90
N ILE A 226 7.40 -7.34 13.92
CA ILE A 226 6.55 -8.52 14.05
C ILE A 226 5.14 -8.06 14.37
N SER A 227 4.16 -8.54 13.62
CA SER A 227 2.76 -8.16 13.77
C SER A 227 1.97 -9.25 14.49
N ALA A 228 1.08 -8.88 15.39
CA ALA A 228 0.22 -9.80 16.13
C ALA A 228 -1.16 -9.18 16.37
N VAL A 229 -2.17 -10.02 16.55
CA VAL A 229 -3.47 -9.57 17.03
C VAL A 229 -3.55 -9.83 18.52
N VAL A 230 -3.67 -8.77 19.30
CA VAL A 230 -3.84 -8.84 20.76
C VAL A 230 -5.30 -8.67 21.13
N GLU A 231 -5.72 -9.44 22.11
CA GLU A 231 -7.05 -9.44 22.71
C GLU A 231 -6.91 -9.29 24.24
N PRO A 232 -7.98 -8.92 24.96
CA PRO A 232 -7.93 -8.90 26.42
C PRO A 232 -7.47 -10.25 26.99
N ALA A 233 -6.58 -10.21 27.98
CA ALA A 233 -5.93 -11.40 28.57
C ALA A 233 -5.07 -12.27 27.62
N SER A 234 -4.92 -11.90 26.34
CA SER A 234 -4.14 -12.69 25.38
C SER A 234 -2.65 -12.73 25.74
N GLN A 235 -2.01 -13.87 25.50
CA GLN A 235 -0.56 -14.00 25.59
C GLN A 235 -0.01 -14.39 24.22
N ILE A 236 0.83 -13.52 23.67
CA ILE A 236 1.56 -13.75 22.43
C ILE A 236 3.02 -14.03 22.78
N ARG A 237 3.52 -15.19 22.37
CA ARG A 237 4.92 -15.59 22.53
C ARG A 237 5.60 -15.68 21.18
N ILE A 238 6.59 -14.84 20.98
CA ILE A 238 7.38 -14.75 19.76
C ILE A 238 8.66 -15.55 19.96
N SER A 239 8.88 -16.55 19.12
CA SER A 239 10.09 -17.38 19.14
C SER A 239 10.78 -17.42 17.77
N PRO A 240 12.12 -17.55 17.69
CA PRO A 240 12.82 -17.58 16.41
C PRO A 240 12.49 -18.89 15.69
N SER A 241 12.15 -18.84 14.40
CA SER A 241 12.07 -20.07 13.60
C SER A 241 13.49 -20.56 13.25
N LYS A 242 13.78 -21.83 13.57
CA LYS A 242 15.06 -22.51 13.24
C LYS A 242 15.37 -22.62 11.73
N THR A 243 14.49 -22.17 10.85
CA THR A 243 14.69 -22.23 9.39
C THR A 243 15.52 -21.08 8.81
N SER A 244 15.91 -20.09 9.62
CA SER A 244 16.48 -18.79 9.20
C SER A 244 18.03 -18.73 9.10
N SER A 245 18.77 -19.80 9.41
CA SER A 245 20.21 -19.69 9.64
C SER A 245 21.13 -19.40 8.43
N SER A 246 20.68 -18.91 7.26
CA SER A 246 21.62 -18.64 6.14
C SER A 246 21.11 -17.85 4.91
N VAL A 247 20.16 -16.91 5.00
CA VAL A 247 19.81 -16.13 3.79
C VAL A 247 19.53 -14.65 4.07
N ASN A 248 20.41 -13.81 3.53
CA ASN A 248 20.29 -12.38 3.17
C ASN A 248 20.87 -11.31 4.13
N PRO A 249 21.78 -10.41 3.70
CA PRO A 249 22.19 -9.22 4.43
C PRO A 249 21.13 -8.14 4.21
N GLY A 250 20.15 -8.09 5.12
CA GLY A 250 19.01 -7.21 5.05
C GLY A 250 17.92 -7.79 5.93
N PHE A 251 18.11 -7.66 7.24
CA PHE A 251 17.36 -8.30 8.33
C PHE A 251 15.84 -7.99 8.36
N ALA A 252 15.29 -7.31 7.33
CA ALA A 252 14.15 -6.41 7.45
C ALA A 252 12.82 -6.87 6.81
N SER A 253 12.64 -8.11 6.33
CA SER A 253 11.34 -8.52 5.71
C SER A 253 10.61 -9.63 6.46
N GLU A 254 10.27 -9.38 7.73
CA GLU A 254 9.69 -10.33 8.68
C GLU A 254 10.77 -11.25 9.25
N LEU A 255 11.12 -11.04 10.53
CA LEU A 255 11.50 -12.19 11.33
C LEU A 255 10.38 -13.21 11.13
N MET A 256 10.65 -14.30 10.41
CA MET A 256 9.80 -15.50 10.46
C MET A 256 9.93 -16.10 11.85
N ALA A 257 9.48 -15.35 12.85
CA ALA A 257 9.32 -15.81 14.20
C ALA A 257 8.03 -16.61 14.21
N LYS A 258 8.07 -17.79 14.82
CA LYS A 258 6.83 -18.47 15.15
C LYS A 258 6.23 -17.70 16.32
N SER A 259 5.03 -17.17 16.14
CA SER A 259 4.21 -16.77 17.27
C SER A 259 3.38 -17.96 17.73
N ASP A 260 3.41 -18.25 19.03
CA ASP A 260 2.40 -19.07 19.67
C ASP A 260 1.52 -18.12 20.47
N SER A 261 0.21 -18.19 20.27
CA SER A 261 -0.77 -17.44 21.06
C SER A 261 -1.55 -18.35 21.98
N THR A 262 -1.94 -17.79 23.11
CA THR A 262 -3.01 -18.35 23.95
C THR A 262 -3.98 -17.23 24.29
N GLY A 263 -5.27 -17.45 24.04
CA GLY A 263 -6.31 -16.45 24.31
C GLY A 263 -6.40 -15.32 23.27
N SER A 264 -5.97 -15.56 22.03
CA SER A 264 -6.27 -14.68 20.89
C SER A 264 -6.70 -15.54 19.69
N ILE A 265 -8.01 -15.68 19.50
CA ILE A 265 -8.58 -16.52 18.44
C ILE A 265 -8.32 -15.89 17.05
N HIS A 266 -8.37 -14.57 16.96
CA HIS A 266 -8.17 -13.88 15.70
C HIS A 266 -6.71 -13.97 15.25
N HIS A 267 -5.75 -13.92 16.18
CA HIS A 267 -4.36 -14.17 15.85
C HIS A 267 -4.14 -15.60 15.36
N GLU A 268 -4.77 -16.60 15.99
CA GLU A 268 -4.65 -17.99 15.54
C GLU A 268 -5.19 -18.19 14.12
N VAL A 269 -6.34 -17.59 13.79
CA VAL A 269 -6.91 -17.68 12.43
C VAL A 269 -6.01 -16.95 11.42
N ILE A 270 -5.55 -15.74 11.73
CA ILE A 270 -4.64 -14.99 10.85
C ILE A 270 -3.24 -15.60 10.80
N GLU A 271 -2.79 -16.40 11.75
CA GLU A 271 -1.52 -17.14 11.63
C GLU A 271 -1.71 -18.51 10.97
N SER A 272 -2.94 -19.05 10.96
CA SER A 272 -3.22 -20.39 10.44
C SER A 272 -2.85 -20.55 8.96
N TRP A 273 -2.99 -19.49 8.15
CA TRP A 273 -2.60 -19.54 6.74
C TRP A 273 -1.11 -19.80 6.57
N GLN A 274 -0.25 -19.26 7.46
CA GLN A 274 1.19 -19.50 7.45
C GLN A 274 1.57 -20.94 7.81
N ARG A 275 0.63 -21.69 8.39
CA ARG A 275 0.78 -23.11 8.77
C ARG A 275 0.05 -24.06 7.84
N SER A 276 -0.73 -23.55 6.87
CA SER A 276 -1.47 -24.39 5.92
C SER A 276 -0.52 -25.21 5.05
N GLU A 277 -0.87 -26.47 4.75
CA GLU A 277 -0.06 -27.31 3.85
C GLU A 277 0.14 -26.64 2.49
N GLU A 278 -0.89 -25.98 1.97
CA GLU A 278 -0.82 -25.23 0.71
C GLU A 278 0.21 -24.10 0.76
N TYR A 279 0.20 -23.28 1.81
CA TYR A 279 1.20 -22.22 1.99
C TYR A 279 2.59 -22.81 2.20
N LEU A 280 2.75 -23.82 3.06
CA LEU A 280 4.03 -24.43 3.37
C LEU A 280 4.64 -25.14 2.15
N GLU A 281 3.84 -25.83 1.33
CA GLU A 281 4.29 -26.45 0.08
C GLU A 281 4.72 -25.40 -0.94
N LYS A 282 3.89 -24.37 -1.14
CA LYS A 282 4.20 -23.25 -2.04
C LYS A 282 5.48 -22.57 -1.58
N MET A 283 5.62 -22.26 -0.29
CA MET A 283 6.78 -21.60 0.30
C MET A 283 8.04 -22.47 0.36
N ASP A 284 7.94 -23.79 0.57
CA ASP A 284 9.08 -24.72 0.58
C ASP A 284 9.75 -24.80 -0.79
N LYS A 285 8.97 -24.73 -1.87
CA LYS A 285 9.48 -24.60 -3.25
C LYS A 285 10.38 -23.37 -3.38
N TYR A 286 9.99 -22.24 -2.78
CA TYR A 286 10.76 -20.99 -2.79
C TYR A 286 11.93 -21.01 -1.82
N ALA A 287 11.77 -21.53 -0.60
CA ALA A 287 12.88 -21.70 0.34
C ALA A 287 14.01 -22.55 -0.28
N LYS A 288 13.67 -23.56 -1.08
CA LYS A 288 14.62 -24.34 -1.89
C LYS A 288 15.22 -23.52 -3.04
N ALA A 289 14.44 -22.68 -3.71
CA ALA A 289 14.93 -21.78 -4.77
C ALA A 289 15.89 -20.72 -4.22
N ILE A 290 15.53 -20.05 -3.13
CA ILE A 290 16.34 -19.10 -2.36
C ILE A 290 17.65 -19.77 -1.93
N ARG A 291 17.60 -20.96 -1.30
CA ARG A 291 18.81 -21.69 -0.89
C ARG A 291 19.72 -22.02 -2.06
N ARG A 292 19.16 -22.38 -3.21
CA ARG A 292 19.94 -22.62 -4.44
C ARG A 292 20.57 -21.33 -4.96
N ALA A 293 19.81 -20.25 -5.04
CA ALA A 293 20.29 -18.93 -5.48
C ALA A 293 21.39 -18.37 -4.54
N THR A 294 21.23 -18.53 -3.23
CA THR A 294 22.20 -18.08 -2.21
C THR A 294 23.46 -18.95 -2.19
N GLN A 295 23.36 -20.23 -2.55
CA GLN A 295 24.51 -21.13 -2.68
C GLN A 295 25.23 -20.99 -4.04
N SER A 296 24.57 -20.46 -5.06
CA SER A 296 25.13 -20.27 -6.40
C SER A 296 25.67 -18.86 -6.65
N SER A 297 25.19 -17.84 -5.93
CA SER A 297 25.56 -16.44 -6.13
C SER A 297 27.05 -16.20 -5.82
N LYS A 298 27.76 -15.69 -6.83
CA LYS A 298 29.12 -15.14 -6.68
C LYS A 298 29.14 -13.61 -6.64
N THR A 299 28.00 -12.94 -6.83
CA THR A 299 27.85 -11.47 -6.83
C THR A 299 26.46 -11.01 -6.36
N ASP A 300 26.36 -9.77 -5.86
CA ASP A 300 25.14 -9.15 -5.32
C ASP A 300 23.99 -9.03 -6.35
N SER A 301 24.31 -9.10 -7.65
CA SER A 301 23.39 -9.04 -8.80
C SER A 301 22.33 -10.14 -8.87
N GLU A 302 22.79 -11.39 -8.93
CA GLU A 302 21.95 -12.56 -9.20
C GLU A 302 21.03 -12.87 -8.01
N PHE A 303 21.46 -12.39 -6.84
CA PHE A 303 20.71 -12.43 -5.62
C PHE A 303 19.49 -11.48 -5.67
N ASP A 304 19.67 -10.25 -6.15
CA ASP A 304 18.59 -9.26 -6.28
C ASP A 304 17.47 -9.76 -7.21
N GLU A 305 17.79 -10.25 -8.40
CA GLU A 305 16.78 -10.68 -9.39
C GLU A 305 15.99 -11.92 -8.92
N SER A 306 16.68 -12.89 -8.32
CA SER A 306 16.05 -14.05 -7.69
C SER A 306 15.16 -13.62 -6.52
N ALA A 307 15.63 -12.68 -5.69
CA ALA A 307 14.90 -12.19 -4.54
C ALA A 307 13.62 -11.44 -4.93
N HIS A 308 13.60 -10.68 -6.04
CA HIS A 308 12.42 -9.96 -6.51
C HIS A 308 11.33 -10.90 -7.03
N LYS A 309 11.68 -11.86 -7.89
CA LYS A 309 10.74 -12.91 -8.33
C LYS A 309 10.18 -13.70 -7.14
N ILE A 310 11.04 -14.01 -6.17
CA ILE A 310 10.65 -14.69 -4.93
C ILE A 310 9.71 -13.82 -4.11
N HIS A 311 9.98 -12.52 -3.97
CA HIS A 311 9.14 -11.59 -3.23
C HIS A 311 7.76 -11.42 -3.86
N MET A 312 7.68 -11.29 -5.19
CA MET A 312 6.42 -11.19 -5.91
C MET A 312 5.60 -12.49 -5.83
N ASP A 313 6.23 -13.64 -6.07
CA ASP A 313 5.58 -14.94 -5.93
C ASP A 313 5.10 -15.14 -4.47
N MET A 314 5.88 -14.72 -3.48
CA MET A 314 5.49 -14.71 -2.07
C MET A 314 4.27 -13.82 -1.83
N SER A 315 4.21 -12.60 -2.38
CA SER A 315 3.06 -11.71 -2.22
C SER A 315 1.78 -12.30 -2.83
N LEU A 316 1.87 -12.93 -4.01
CA LEU A 316 0.75 -13.63 -4.64
C LEU A 316 0.29 -14.84 -3.80
N ILE A 317 1.22 -15.62 -3.24
CA ILE A 317 0.90 -16.76 -2.38
C ILE A 317 0.24 -16.28 -1.09
N LYS A 318 0.84 -15.30 -0.41
CA LYS A 318 0.27 -14.64 0.78
C LYS A 318 -1.15 -14.16 0.50
N SER A 319 -1.36 -13.51 -0.65
CA SER A 319 -2.69 -13.04 -1.07
C SER A 319 -3.66 -14.20 -1.32
N SER A 320 -3.22 -15.30 -1.93
CA SER A 320 -4.09 -16.44 -2.27
C SER A 320 -4.67 -17.15 -1.05
N VAL A 321 -4.00 -17.07 0.10
CA VAL A 321 -4.46 -17.72 1.34
C VAL A 321 -5.12 -16.73 2.30
N LEU A 322 -4.67 -15.46 2.31
CA LEU A 322 -5.29 -14.42 3.15
C LEU A 322 -6.59 -13.85 2.53
N THR A 323 -6.75 -13.89 1.20
CA THR A 323 -7.96 -13.41 0.52
C THR A 323 -9.22 -14.20 0.91
N PRO A 324 -9.21 -15.55 0.97
CA PRO A 324 -10.34 -16.31 1.48
C PRO A 324 -10.74 -15.91 2.91
N ILE A 325 -9.77 -15.73 3.81
CA ILE A 325 -10.04 -15.29 5.20
C ILE A 325 -10.69 -13.90 5.22
N ALA A 326 -10.22 -12.97 4.38
CA ALA A 326 -10.80 -11.64 4.25
C ALA A 326 -12.18 -11.63 3.57
N GLN A 327 -12.53 -12.67 2.81
CA GLN A 327 -13.83 -12.81 2.16
C GLN A 327 -14.86 -13.54 3.03
N ASP A 328 -14.42 -14.22 4.08
CA ASP A 328 -15.29 -14.93 5.00
C ASP A 328 -15.95 -13.94 5.99
N LEU A 329 -17.21 -13.60 5.70
CA LEU A 329 -18.00 -12.68 6.53
C LEU A 329 -18.72 -13.38 7.68
N GLU A 330 -18.54 -14.69 7.88
CA GLU A 330 -19.07 -15.38 9.06
C GLU A 330 -18.43 -14.84 10.36
N GLU A 331 -17.19 -14.36 10.27
CA GLU A 331 -16.45 -13.70 11.36
C GLU A 331 -15.92 -12.32 10.94
N PRO A 332 -16.79 -11.28 10.89
CA PRO A 332 -16.46 -9.97 10.31
C PRO A 332 -15.21 -9.30 10.91
N LEU A 333 -14.99 -9.43 12.23
CA LEU A 333 -13.81 -8.84 12.86
C LEU A 333 -12.51 -9.55 12.45
N THR A 334 -12.56 -10.87 12.22
CA THR A 334 -11.43 -11.64 11.69
C THR A 334 -11.12 -11.21 10.25
N ALA A 335 -12.16 -11.04 9.42
CA ALA A 335 -12.01 -10.54 8.06
C ALA A 335 -11.38 -9.13 8.03
N LEU A 336 -11.85 -8.22 8.90
CA LEU A 336 -11.27 -6.89 9.08
C LEU A 336 -9.77 -6.95 9.42
N LEU A 337 -9.43 -7.74 10.44
CA LEU A 337 -8.05 -7.90 10.90
C LEU A 337 -7.15 -8.54 9.83
N ALA A 338 -7.67 -9.47 9.04
CA ALA A 338 -6.96 -10.07 7.91
C ALA A 338 -6.71 -9.04 6.79
N MET A 339 -7.67 -8.17 6.49
CA MET A 339 -7.51 -7.08 5.53
C MET A 339 -6.50 -6.04 6.00
N GLU A 340 -6.54 -5.63 7.28
CA GLU A 340 -5.56 -4.72 7.88
C GLU A 340 -4.16 -5.33 7.92
N TYR A 341 -4.05 -6.61 8.28
CA TYR A 341 -2.80 -7.34 8.23
C TYR A 341 -2.24 -7.37 6.80
N GLY A 342 -3.10 -7.63 5.81
CA GLY A 342 -2.72 -7.60 4.41
C GLY A 342 -2.18 -6.23 3.99
N ALA A 343 -2.91 -5.16 4.29
CA ALA A 343 -2.52 -3.78 4.00
C ALA A 343 -1.17 -3.42 4.63
N LEU A 344 -0.91 -3.84 5.87
CA LEU A 344 0.35 -3.59 6.58
C LEU A 344 1.56 -4.25 5.89
N HIS A 345 1.39 -5.47 5.38
CA HIS A 345 2.49 -6.25 4.81
C HIS A 345 2.55 -6.18 3.28
N GLY A 346 1.89 -5.20 2.67
CA GLY A 346 1.85 -5.04 1.21
C GLY A 346 1.17 -6.18 0.47
N ILE A 347 0.31 -6.94 1.16
CA ILE A 347 -0.47 -8.02 0.57
C ILE A 347 -1.75 -7.40 -0.01
N PRO A 348 -2.06 -7.60 -1.31
CA PRO A 348 -3.15 -6.91 -2.01
C PRO A 348 -4.57 -7.40 -1.64
N VAL A 349 -4.78 -7.91 -0.43
CA VAL A 349 -6.06 -8.42 0.09
C VAL A 349 -7.04 -7.28 0.38
N SER A 350 -6.52 -6.10 0.72
CA SER A 350 -7.30 -4.94 1.12
C SER A 350 -7.76 -4.06 -0.04
N ARG A 351 -7.39 -4.28 -1.30
CA ARG A 351 -7.50 -3.18 -2.29
C ARG A 351 -8.87 -2.98 -2.95
N LYS A 352 -9.77 -3.98 -2.92
CA LYS A 352 -11.12 -3.83 -3.50
C LYS A 352 -12.05 -3.08 -2.56
N LEU A 353 -12.47 -1.88 -2.95
CA LEU A 353 -13.46 -1.06 -2.21
C LEU A 353 -14.75 -1.83 -1.89
N GLU A 354 -15.22 -2.69 -2.80
CA GLU A 354 -16.43 -3.51 -2.60
C GLU A 354 -16.31 -4.48 -1.40
N ASN A 355 -15.09 -4.99 -1.11
CA ASN A 355 -14.89 -5.86 0.04
C ASN A 355 -15.01 -5.08 1.36
N TRP A 356 -14.52 -3.83 1.39
CA TRP A 356 -14.70 -2.94 2.53
C TRP A 356 -16.16 -2.49 2.70
N ASP A 357 -16.89 -2.27 1.61
CA ASP A 357 -18.32 -1.93 1.66
C ASP A 357 -19.15 -3.08 2.24
N LYS A 358 -18.87 -4.32 1.80
CA LYS A 358 -19.52 -5.53 2.36
C LYS A 358 -19.23 -5.66 3.85
N LEU A 359 -17.98 -5.47 4.24
CA LEU A 359 -17.57 -5.56 5.63
C LEU A 359 -18.18 -4.44 6.49
N ALA A 360 -18.22 -3.21 5.97
CA ALA A 360 -18.87 -2.08 6.63
C ALA A 360 -20.37 -2.30 6.83
N SER A 361 -21.03 -3.04 5.94
CA SER A 361 -22.46 -3.34 6.06
C SER A 361 -22.82 -4.32 7.18
N VAL A 362 -21.83 -5.02 7.73
CA VAL A 362 -22.04 -6.07 8.75
C VAL A 362 -21.33 -5.79 10.08
N LEU A 363 -20.50 -4.75 10.16
CA LEU A 363 -19.82 -4.32 11.38
C LEU A 363 -20.57 -3.16 12.07
N ASP A 364 -20.30 -2.98 13.36
CA ASP A 364 -20.80 -1.85 14.14
C ASP A 364 -20.29 -0.50 13.60
N ASP A 365 -21.15 0.52 13.61
CA ASP A 365 -20.86 1.86 13.06
C ASP A 365 -19.60 2.50 13.67
N ASP A 366 -19.32 2.27 14.96
CA ASP A 366 -18.12 2.79 15.62
C ASP A 366 -16.84 2.10 15.09
N LEU A 367 -16.88 0.78 14.91
CA LEU A 367 -15.78 0.03 14.29
C LEU A 367 -15.58 0.46 12.83
N VAL A 368 -16.65 0.67 12.08
CA VAL A 368 -16.60 1.18 10.70
C VAL A 368 -15.92 2.55 10.66
N ALA A 369 -16.35 3.48 11.51
CA ALA A 369 -15.80 4.83 11.57
C ALA A 369 -14.33 4.84 12.01
N ARG A 370 -13.95 4.01 12.98
CA ARG A 370 -12.58 3.97 13.52
C ARG A 370 -11.59 3.21 12.63
N ARG A 371 -12.02 2.14 11.94
CA ARG A 371 -11.11 1.19 11.28
C ARG A 371 -11.29 1.08 9.77
N ILE A 372 -12.52 1.16 9.26
CA ILE A 372 -12.78 1.01 7.81
C ILE A 372 -12.64 2.34 7.08
N VAL A 373 -13.29 3.40 7.57
CA VAL A 373 -13.29 4.71 6.89
C VAL A 373 -11.87 5.22 6.62
N PRO A 374 -10.91 5.20 7.56
CA PRO A 374 -9.55 5.66 7.31
C PRO A 374 -8.81 4.84 6.24
N GLN A 375 -9.02 3.51 6.21
CA GLN A 375 -8.40 2.63 5.23
C GLN A 375 -8.97 2.88 3.84
N ARG A 376 -10.29 3.08 3.72
CA ARG A 376 -10.93 3.49 2.47
C ARG A 376 -10.41 4.82 1.97
N GLU A 377 -10.37 5.83 2.82
CA GLU A 377 -9.85 7.15 2.45
C GLU A 377 -8.41 7.06 1.96
N ARG A 378 -7.57 6.26 2.63
CA ARG A 378 -6.18 6.00 2.21
C ARG A 378 -6.13 5.36 0.83
N MET A 379 -6.87 4.28 0.60
CA MET A 379 -6.89 3.58 -0.70
C MET A 379 -7.41 4.46 -1.82
N GLU A 380 -8.46 5.23 -1.57
CA GLU A 380 -8.97 6.19 -2.54
C GLU A 380 -7.93 7.28 -2.84
N ARG A 381 -7.11 7.69 -1.85
CA ARG A 381 -5.99 8.61 -2.11
C ARG A 381 -4.94 7.94 -2.99
N GLU A 382 -4.56 6.70 -2.73
CA GLU A 382 -3.62 5.94 -3.56
C GLU A 382 -4.13 5.82 -5.02
N VAL A 383 -5.42 5.54 -5.23
CA VAL A 383 -6.03 5.52 -6.57
C VAL A 383 -6.06 6.92 -7.20
N ARG A 384 -6.45 7.95 -6.43
CA ARG A 384 -6.48 9.34 -6.90
C ARG A 384 -5.09 9.83 -7.30
N VAL A 385 -4.04 9.47 -6.58
CA VAL A 385 -2.65 9.79 -6.95
C VAL A 385 -2.38 9.30 -8.37
N ILE A 386 -2.73 8.05 -8.67
CA ILE A 386 -2.49 7.44 -9.97
C ILE A 386 -3.29 8.13 -11.07
N ASP A 387 -4.55 8.47 -10.80
CA ASP A 387 -5.39 9.21 -11.76
C ASP A 387 -4.82 10.61 -12.01
N ASN A 388 -4.44 11.29 -10.93
CA ASN A 388 -3.92 12.66 -10.96
C ASN A 388 -2.54 12.79 -11.56
N VAL A 389 -1.69 11.74 -11.53
CA VAL A 389 -0.41 11.71 -12.26
C VAL A 389 -0.63 12.07 -13.73
N THR A 390 -1.73 11.61 -14.30
CA THR A 390 -2.04 11.87 -15.71
C THR A 390 -2.78 13.19 -15.91
N ILE A 391 -3.54 13.68 -14.92
CA ILE A 391 -4.43 14.85 -15.04
C ILE A 391 -3.70 16.17 -14.74
N VAL A 392 -2.78 16.16 -13.77
CA VAL A 392 -2.03 17.35 -13.35
C VAL A 392 -0.76 17.46 -14.18
N VAL A 393 -0.93 18.03 -15.37
CA VAL A 393 0.11 18.24 -16.38
C VAL A 393 -0.07 19.61 -17.04
N ALA A 394 0.88 20.01 -17.87
CA ALA A 394 0.82 21.25 -18.64
C ALA A 394 -0.56 21.46 -19.32
N GLY A 395 -1.05 22.71 -19.32
CA GLY A 395 -2.33 23.14 -19.86
C GLY A 395 -3.51 23.10 -18.89
N HIS A 396 -3.41 22.43 -17.73
CA HIS A 396 -4.47 22.39 -16.72
C HIS A 396 -4.33 23.50 -15.68
N LYS A 397 -5.43 23.84 -15.01
CA LYS A 397 -5.36 24.65 -13.80
C LYS A 397 -4.68 23.85 -12.69
N ALA A 398 -3.72 24.46 -12.01
CA ALA A 398 -3.12 23.92 -10.80
C ALA A 398 -4.20 23.73 -9.73
N PRO A 399 -4.30 22.53 -9.12
CA PRO A 399 -5.19 22.31 -7.99
C PRO A 399 -4.94 23.33 -6.87
N GLU A 400 -5.99 23.98 -6.37
CA GLU A 400 -5.84 24.94 -5.28
C GLU A 400 -5.48 24.25 -3.97
N PHE A 401 -4.64 24.91 -3.16
CA PHE A 401 -4.40 24.53 -1.78
C PHE A 401 -4.22 25.75 -0.88
N THR A 402 -4.47 25.55 0.42
CA THR A 402 -4.09 26.50 1.47
C THR A 402 -3.36 25.71 2.54
N LEU A 403 -2.09 26.02 2.76
CA LEU A 403 -1.21 25.28 3.64
C LEU A 403 -0.48 26.24 4.59
N ALA A 404 -0.17 25.76 5.79
CA ALA A 404 0.56 26.55 6.76
C ALA A 404 2.04 26.69 6.37
N ASN A 405 2.61 27.86 6.58
CA ASN A 405 4.06 28.10 6.53
C ASN A 405 4.74 27.72 7.86
N LEU A 406 6.06 27.92 7.95
CA LEU A 406 6.83 27.61 9.16
C LEU A 406 6.43 28.43 10.39
N ASP A 407 5.81 29.59 10.21
CA ASP A 407 5.30 30.45 11.28
C ASP A 407 3.84 30.08 11.68
N GLY A 408 3.26 29.08 11.00
CA GLY A 408 1.88 28.64 11.21
C GLY A 408 0.82 29.52 10.54
N GLU A 409 1.23 30.40 9.61
CA GLU A 409 0.32 31.25 8.84
C GLU A 409 -0.14 30.53 7.57
N ASP A 410 -1.43 30.66 7.25
CA ASP A 410 -2.02 30.07 6.05
C ASP A 410 -1.55 30.81 4.79
N VAL A 411 -1.07 30.03 3.81
CA VAL A 411 -0.66 30.52 2.49
C VAL A 411 -1.46 29.77 1.43
N ALA A 412 -2.27 30.52 0.66
CA ALA A 412 -3.00 29.99 -0.48
C ALA A 412 -2.16 30.07 -1.76
N LEU A 413 -2.19 29.04 -2.60
CA LEU A 413 -1.40 29.01 -3.83
C LEU A 413 -1.79 30.18 -4.76
N TYR A 414 -3.09 30.39 -4.98
CA TYR A 414 -3.54 31.43 -5.92
C TYR A 414 -3.28 32.86 -5.41
N ASP A 415 -3.09 33.05 -4.10
CA ASP A 415 -2.63 34.33 -3.56
C ASP A 415 -1.16 34.60 -3.90
N VAL A 416 -0.35 33.54 -4.04
CA VAL A 416 1.03 33.64 -4.53
C VAL A 416 1.03 33.88 -6.04
N LEU A 417 0.25 33.10 -6.80
CA LEU A 417 0.13 33.24 -8.26
C LEU A 417 -0.35 34.63 -8.67
N ALA A 418 -1.33 35.21 -7.98
CA ALA A 418 -1.83 36.55 -8.29
C ALA A 418 -0.80 37.68 -8.12
N LYS A 419 0.33 37.42 -7.44
CA LYS A 419 1.40 38.40 -7.18
C LYS A 419 2.61 38.23 -8.12
N HIS A 420 2.66 37.15 -8.90
CA HIS A 420 3.82 36.76 -9.69
C HIS A 420 3.40 36.38 -11.11
N GLU A 421 4.25 36.66 -12.09
CA GLU A 421 4.01 36.25 -13.49
C GLU A 421 4.21 34.74 -13.65
N LEU A 422 5.18 34.18 -12.93
CA LEU A 422 5.52 32.76 -12.94
C LEU A 422 5.82 32.28 -11.51
N VAL A 423 5.28 31.12 -11.15
CA VAL A 423 5.58 30.42 -9.91
C VAL A 423 6.07 29.02 -10.22
N LEU A 424 7.22 28.63 -9.68
CA LEU A 424 7.64 27.23 -9.61
C LEU A 424 7.12 26.62 -8.31
N LEU A 425 6.22 25.65 -8.40
CA LEU A 425 5.78 24.84 -7.28
C LEU A 425 6.65 23.59 -7.18
N ASP A 426 7.34 23.39 -6.08
CA ASP A 426 8.33 22.32 -5.89
C ASP A 426 7.93 21.44 -4.70
N PHE A 427 7.66 20.15 -4.95
CA PHE A 427 7.40 19.16 -3.91
C PHE A 427 8.72 18.50 -3.47
N TRP A 428 9.01 18.57 -2.17
CA TRP A 428 10.30 18.12 -1.61
C TRP A 428 10.18 17.59 -0.18
N ALA A 429 11.29 17.05 0.35
CA ALA A 429 11.43 16.67 1.76
C ALA A 429 12.88 16.79 2.22
N SER A 430 13.10 16.95 3.53
CA SER A 430 14.42 17.13 4.13
C SER A 430 15.37 15.94 3.89
N TRP A 431 14.81 14.72 3.80
CA TRP A 431 15.52 13.48 3.55
C TRP A 431 15.77 13.19 2.06
N CYS A 432 15.25 14.02 1.15
CA CYS A 432 15.40 13.85 -0.29
C CYS A 432 16.73 14.43 -0.81
N GLY A 433 17.70 13.54 -1.05
CA GLY A 433 19.02 13.91 -1.59
C GLY A 433 18.96 14.76 -2.89
N PRO A 434 18.27 14.30 -3.95
CA PRO A 434 18.17 15.06 -5.21
C PRO A 434 17.47 16.42 -5.06
N CYS A 435 16.48 16.54 -4.15
CA CYS A 435 15.83 17.81 -3.86
C CYS A 435 16.84 18.82 -3.31
N VAL A 436 17.63 18.39 -2.32
CA VAL A 436 18.68 19.22 -1.68
C VAL A 436 19.76 19.63 -2.68
N GLU A 437 20.14 18.75 -3.61
CA GLU A 437 21.17 19.03 -4.62
C GLU A 437 20.78 20.17 -5.58
N LYS A 438 19.50 20.32 -5.90
CA LYS A 438 18.99 21.37 -6.80
C LYS A 438 18.88 22.75 -6.14
N LEU A 439 18.73 22.83 -4.82
CA LEU A 439 18.46 24.07 -4.07
C LEU A 439 19.43 25.23 -4.38
N PRO A 440 20.77 25.03 -4.50
CA PRO A 440 21.69 26.13 -4.81
C PRO A 440 21.35 26.84 -6.13
N LYS A 441 20.99 26.09 -7.18
CA LYS A 441 20.63 26.69 -8.48
C LYS A 441 19.25 27.34 -8.43
N LEU A 442 18.29 26.74 -7.73
CA LEU A 442 16.97 27.36 -7.53
C LEU A 442 17.07 28.69 -6.77
N LYS A 443 17.96 28.78 -5.77
CA LYS A 443 18.28 30.02 -5.05
C LYS A 443 18.87 31.09 -5.96
N GLU A 444 19.77 30.70 -6.86
CA GLU A 444 20.35 31.57 -7.89
C GLU A 444 19.27 32.11 -8.83
N LEU A 445 18.46 31.23 -9.43
CA LEU A 445 17.40 31.59 -10.38
C LEU A 445 16.35 32.49 -9.74
N ARG A 446 15.85 32.15 -8.55
CA ARG A 446 14.93 33.01 -7.82
C ARG A 446 15.52 34.39 -7.57
N THR A 447 16.79 34.47 -7.14
CA THR A 447 17.44 35.76 -6.89
C THR A 447 17.56 36.59 -8.17
N ALA A 448 17.82 35.96 -9.31
CA ALA A 448 17.96 36.62 -10.60
C ALA A 448 16.62 37.12 -11.17
N TYR A 449 15.52 36.39 -10.95
CA TYR A 449 14.23 36.62 -11.61
C TYR A 449 13.10 37.14 -10.72
N LYS A 450 13.30 37.21 -9.39
CA LYS A 450 12.24 37.63 -8.45
C LYS A 450 11.67 39.03 -8.73
N ASP A 451 12.54 39.97 -9.12
CA ASP A 451 12.14 41.35 -9.38
C ASP A 451 11.42 41.50 -10.73
N GLN A 452 11.44 40.44 -11.56
CA GLN A 452 10.76 40.32 -12.85
C GLN A 452 9.48 39.47 -12.73
N GLY A 453 9.07 39.09 -11.51
CA GLY A 453 7.82 38.39 -11.25
C GLY A 453 7.93 36.87 -11.18
N PHE A 454 9.12 36.31 -10.91
CA PHE A 454 9.28 34.87 -10.63
C PHE A 454 9.31 34.58 -9.12
N GLU A 455 8.62 33.53 -8.68
CA GLU A 455 8.67 33.06 -7.29
C GLU A 455 8.72 31.53 -7.24
N ILE A 456 9.18 30.97 -6.12
CA ILE A 456 9.20 29.54 -5.86
C ILE A 456 8.38 29.25 -4.59
N VAL A 457 7.47 28.28 -4.69
CA VAL A 457 6.71 27.73 -3.57
C VAL A 457 7.18 26.29 -3.33
N PHE A 458 7.80 26.04 -2.18
CA PHE A 458 8.18 24.71 -1.75
C PHE A 458 7.08 24.12 -0.87
N VAL A 459 6.57 22.95 -1.27
CA VAL A 459 5.63 22.13 -0.50
C VAL A 459 6.41 20.96 0.10
N SER A 460 6.64 21.00 1.41
CA SER A 460 7.25 19.88 2.13
C SER A 460 6.24 18.76 2.33
N ILE A 461 6.71 17.53 2.09
CA ILE A 461 6.01 16.28 2.41
C ILE A 461 6.70 15.50 3.54
N ASP A 462 7.53 16.15 4.36
CA ASP A 462 8.17 15.51 5.52
C ASP A 462 7.11 14.89 6.46
N ASP A 463 7.51 13.88 7.23
CA ASP A 463 6.58 13.20 8.14
C ASP A 463 6.16 14.09 9.32
N THR A 464 7.08 14.97 9.77
CA THR A 464 6.89 15.82 10.95
C THR A 464 7.28 17.28 10.66
N TYR A 465 6.73 18.19 11.48
CA TYR A 465 7.04 19.63 11.38
C TYR A 465 8.50 19.90 11.77
N GLU A 466 9.03 19.16 12.75
CA GLU A 466 10.40 19.28 13.22
C GLU A 466 11.41 18.95 12.12
N ASP A 467 11.20 17.85 11.39
CA ASP A 467 12.06 17.45 10.26
C ASP A 467 12.03 18.49 9.15
N TRP A 468 10.82 18.96 8.79
CA TRP A 468 10.65 20.02 7.79
C TRP A 468 11.37 21.30 8.20
N LYS A 469 11.19 21.75 9.44
CA LYS A 469 11.81 22.97 9.96
C LYS A 469 13.33 22.88 9.95
N GLU A 470 13.89 21.81 10.50
CA GLU A 470 15.34 21.61 10.53
C GLU A 470 15.91 21.53 9.11
N GLY A 471 15.25 20.80 8.21
CA GLY A 471 15.63 20.71 6.81
C GLY A 471 15.62 22.07 6.11
N THR A 472 14.56 22.86 6.31
CA THR A 472 14.43 24.18 5.70
C THR A 472 15.52 25.14 6.18
N GLU A 473 15.79 25.17 7.49
CA GLU A 473 16.84 26.00 8.09
C GLU A 473 18.24 25.57 7.63
N LYS A 474 18.53 24.26 7.66
CA LYS A 474 19.83 23.68 7.30
C LYS A 474 20.20 23.94 5.85
N HIS A 475 19.24 23.84 4.94
CA HIS A 475 19.46 23.95 3.51
C HIS A 475 19.16 25.35 2.94
N GLU A 476 18.78 26.30 3.80
CA GLU A 476 18.46 27.68 3.45
C GLU A 476 17.47 27.78 2.27
N VAL A 477 16.40 26.98 2.33
CA VAL A 477 15.44 26.81 1.22
C VAL A 477 14.80 28.16 0.87
N PRO A 478 14.91 28.61 -0.39
CA PRO A 478 14.48 29.94 -0.77
C PRO A 478 12.95 30.03 -0.96
N GLY A 479 12.41 31.24 -1.02
CA GLY A 479 11.02 31.45 -1.44
C GLY A 479 9.97 31.17 -0.36
N VAL A 480 8.77 30.84 -0.80
CA VAL A 480 7.63 30.54 0.05
C VAL A 480 7.71 29.08 0.46
N ASN A 481 7.64 28.79 1.77
CA ASN A 481 7.72 27.44 2.30
C ASN A 481 6.40 27.10 2.99
N VAL A 482 5.76 26.01 2.56
CA VAL A 482 4.54 25.48 3.15
C VAL A 482 4.66 23.96 3.36
N GLY A 483 3.89 23.41 4.29
CA GLY A 483 3.94 21.99 4.62
C GLY A 483 2.58 21.32 4.50
N ASP A 484 2.49 20.28 3.66
CA ASP A 484 1.42 19.29 3.73
C ASP A 484 2.06 17.96 4.14
N LEU A 485 2.37 17.92 5.44
CA LEU A 485 3.13 16.85 6.08
C LEU A 485 2.41 15.50 5.96
N HIS A 486 3.09 14.42 6.33
CA HIS A 486 2.60 13.02 6.26
C HIS A 486 2.86 12.32 4.90
N GLY A 487 3.92 12.72 4.20
CA GLY A 487 4.40 11.99 3.02
C GLY A 487 3.50 12.08 1.79
N PHE A 488 3.68 11.15 0.86
CA PHE A 488 3.01 11.13 -0.44
C PHE A 488 1.47 11.00 -0.40
N LEU A 489 0.90 10.62 0.74
CA LEU A 489 -0.56 10.46 0.91
C LEU A 489 -1.23 11.67 1.58
N ALA A 490 -0.46 12.74 1.83
CA ALA A 490 -1.00 14.04 2.16
C ALA A 490 -1.87 14.58 1.01
N LYS A 491 -2.80 15.48 1.31
CA LYS A 491 -3.86 15.87 0.36
C LYS A 491 -3.27 16.50 -0.91
N THR A 492 -2.34 17.42 -0.76
CA THR A 492 -1.76 18.22 -1.84
C THR A 492 -0.89 17.37 -2.78
N PRO A 493 0.03 16.51 -2.30
CA PRO A 493 0.72 15.54 -3.15
C PRO A 493 -0.25 14.64 -3.94
N VAL A 494 -1.32 14.16 -3.29
CA VAL A 494 -2.35 13.35 -3.94
C VAL A 494 -3.07 14.12 -5.05
N ASP A 495 -3.50 15.35 -4.76
CA ASP A 495 -4.21 16.20 -5.71
C ASP A 495 -3.33 16.56 -6.92
N TYR A 496 -2.03 16.70 -6.72
CA TYR A 496 -1.04 16.96 -7.78
C TYR A 496 -0.51 15.70 -8.46
N GLY A 497 -0.91 14.50 -8.01
CA GLY A 497 -0.40 13.24 -8.55
C GLY A 497 1.10 13.08 -8.35
N VAL A 498 1.62 13.49 -7.18
CA VAL A 498 3.02 13.39 -6.80
C VAL A 498 3.27 12.00 -6.20
N VAL A 499 3.94 11.15 -6.97
CA VAL A 499 4.36 9.79 -6.57
C VAL A 499 5.86 9.69 -6.26
N TRP A 500 6.64 10.72 -6.63
CA TRP A 500 8.08 10.83 -6.35
C TRP A 500 8.45 12.29 -6.08
N ILE A 501 9.57 12.51 -5.39
CA ILE A 501 10.17 13.85 -5.22
C ILE A 501 11.65 13.84 -5.65
N PRO A 502 12.18 14.95 -6.18
CA PRO A 502 11.47 16.20 -6.45
C PRO A 502 10.48 16.07 -7.61
N THR A 503 9.34 16.77 -7.50
CA THR A 503 8.40 16.99 -8.60
C THR A 503 8.05 18.46 -8.64
N GLU A 504 8.32 19.11 -9.78
CA GLU A 504 8.13 20.53 -9.97
C GLU A 504 6.98 20.83 -10.94
N PHE A 505 6.29 21.95 -10.75
CA PHE A 505 5.29 22.49 -11.67
C PHE A 505 5.57 23.96 -11.91
N LEU A 506 5.76 24.36 -13.17
CA LEU A 506 5.82 25.77 -13.53
C LEU A 506 4.42 26.26 -13.83
N ILE A 507 3.96 27.31 -13.15
CA ILE A 507 2.57 27.78 -13.18
C ILE A 507 2.56 29.28 -13.49
N ASP A 508 1.64 29.71 -14.35
CA ASP A 508 1.44 31.13 -14.64
C ASP A 508 0.53 31.85 -13.63
N SER A 509 0.44 33.17 -13.75
CA SER A 509 -0.40 34.04 -12.90
C SER A 509 -1.89 33.73 -12.95
N GLU A 510 -2.38 33.06 -13.99
CA GLU A 510 -3.78 32.60 -14.06
C GLU A 510 -3.96 31.25 -13.35
N GLY A 511 -2.89 30.58 -12.96
CA GLY A 511 -2.90 29.25 -12.37
C GLY A 511 -2.88 28.12 -13.39
N VAL A 512 -2.52 28.38 -14.65
CA VAL A 512 -2.30 27.32 -15.64
C VAL A 512 -0.89 26.74 -15.44
N ILE A 513 -0.81 25.43 -15.30
CA ILE A 513 0.44 24.69 -15.31
C ILE A 513 1.02 24.81 -16.73
N LEU A 514 2.18 25.44 -16.87
CA LEU A 514 2.89 25.58 -18.13
C LEU A 514 3.77 24.36 -18.40
N ASP A 515 4.33 23.77 -17.36
CA ASP A 515 5.19 22.59 -17.44
C ASP A 515 5.18 21.80 -16.13
N ARG A 516 5.51 20.51 -16.19
CA ARG A 516 5.71 19.64 -15.05
C ARG A 516 7.10 19.04 -15.18
N GLY A 517 7.96 19.38 -14.21
CA GLY A 517 9.23 18.71 -14.01
C GLY A 517 10.36 19.12 -14.94
N LEU A 518 10.40 20.41 -15.28
CA LEU A 518 11.49 21.03 -16.00
C LEU A 518 12.85 20.72 -15.35
N THR A 519 13.84 20.40 -16.18
CA THR A 519 15.23 20.43 -15.73
C THR A 519 15.64 21.86 -15.37
N LEU A 520 16.67 22.02 -14.53
CA LEU A 520 17.17 23.35 -14.13
C LEU A 520 17.58 24.21 -15.35
N VAL A 521 18.09 23.58 -16.41
CA VAL A 521 18.48 24.26 -17.65
C VAL A 521 17.26 24.71 -18.44
N GLU A 522 16.22 23.89 -18.55
CA GLU A 522 14.98 24.26 -19.22
C GLU A 522 14.25 25.37 -18.46
N LEU A 523 14.24 25.32 -17.13
CA LEU A 523 13.71 26.40 -16.30
C LEU A 523 14.47 27.71 -16.53
N GLU A 524 15.80 27.70 -16.48
CA GLU A 524 16.62 28.90 -16.73
C GLU A 524 16.34 29.51 -18.10
N ASN A 525 16.32 28.68 -19.16
CA ASN A 525 15.99 29.12 -20.52
C ASN A 525 14.58 29.71 -20.59
N PHE A 526 13.59 29.08 -19.94
CA PHE A 526 12.22 29.57 -19.92
C PHE A 526 12.11 30.94 -19.25
N LEU A 527 12.81 31.13 -18.13
CA LEU A 527 12.85 32.40 -17.41
C LEU A 527 13.57 33.49 -18.23
N ASP A 528 14.68 33.16 -18.88
CA ASP A 528 15.38 34.06 -19.80
C ASP A 528 14.45 34.52 -20.94
N GLU A 529 13.71 33.60 -21.55
CA GLU A 529 12.81 33.90 -22.67
C GLU A 529 11.60 34.73 -22.26
N ARG A 530 11.01 34.46 -21.09
CA ARG A 530 9.75 35.10 -20.65
C ARG A 530 9.96 36.34 -19.81
N LEU A 531 10.97 36.37 -18.95
CA LEU A 531 11.20 37.41 -17.95
C LEU A 531 12.52 38.18 -18.16
N GLY A 532 13.38 37.73 -19.09
CA GLY A 532 14.66 38.37 -19.39
C GLY A 532 14.53 39.83 -19.86
N SER A 533 15.28 40.73 -19.23
CA SER A 533 15.31 42.16 -19.56
C SER A 533 16.29 42.47 -20.71
N GLY A 534 15.90 42.15 -21.94
CA GLY A 534 16.38 42.80 -23.16
C GLY A 534 17.90 42.94 -23.38
N THR A 535 18.54 41.89 -23.88
CA THR A 535 19.54 42.04 -24.96
C THR A 535 19.17 41.13 -26.11
N ARG A 536 18.19 41.56 -26.90
CA ARG A 536 17.93 40.99 -28.21
C ARG A 536 19.11 41.40 -29.10
N GLN A 537 20.14 40.56 -29.21
CA GLN A 537 21.03 40.67 -30.37
C GLN A 537 20.15 40.42 -31.60
N GLU A 538 20.02 41.44 -32.44
CA GLU A 538 19.47 41.33 -33.78
C GLU A 538 20.23 40.25 -34.55
N LYS A 539 19.73 39.01 -34.54
CA LYS A 539 19.88 38.13 -35.68
C LYS A 539 18.90 38.61 -36.72
N THR A 540 19.47 39.26 -37.73
CA THR A 540 18.84 39.75 -38.95
C THR A 540 17.77 38.79 -39.46
N SER A 541 16.62 39.37 -39.77
CA SER A 541 15.46 38.79 -40.43
C SER A 541 15.82 38.01 -41.70
N SER A 542 15.67 36.69 -41.64
CA SER A 542 15.10 35.88 -42.72
C SER A 542 14.83 34.48 -42.19
N ASP A 543 13.76 34.29 -41.40
CA ASP A 543 13.03 33.03 -41.52
C ASP A 543 11.64 33.11 -40.88
N SER A 544 10.67 32.69 -41.67
CA SER A 544 9.24 32.77 -41.44
C SER A 544 8.70 31.55 -40.68
N THR A 545 9.18 31.31 -39.45
CA THR A 545 8.91 30.02 -38.75
C THR A 545 8.03 30.07 -37.51
N VAL A 546 7.44 31.22 -37.15
CA VAL A 546 6.52 31.27 -35.98
C VAL A 546 5.07 30.89 -36.34
N GLU A 547 4.63 31.08 -37.59
CA GLU A 547 3.31 30.62 -38.06
C GLU A 547 3.35 29.27 -38.81
N GLN A 548 4.54 28.70 -39.06
CA GLN A 548 4.68 27.37 -39.69
C GLN A 548 4.84 26.22 -38.69
N ARG A 549 4.94 26.49 -37.40
CA ARG A 549 5.05 25.46 -36.34
C ARG A 549 3.72 24.75 -36.00
N ILE A 550 2.67 24.94 -36.80
CA ILE A 550 1.38 24.24 -36.68
C ILE A 550 1.22 23.15 -37.78
N SER A 551 2.23 22.90 -38.62
CA SER A 551 2.04 22.10 -39.85
C SER A 551 2.86 20.80 -40.00
N THR A 552 3.66 20.37 -39.02
CA THR A 552 4.30 19.04 -39.08
C THR A 552 4.31 18.42 -37.69
N GLY A 553 3.32 17.56 -37.44
CA GLY A 553 3.39 16.62 -36.31
C GLY A 553 4.61 15.71 -36.49
N PHE A 554 5.20 15.31 -35.36
CA PHE A 554 6.49 14.61 -35.25
C PHE A 554 7.68 15.54 -35.49
N ASP A 555 8.11 16.29 -34.47
CA ASP A 555 9.54 16.51 -34.15
C ASP A 555 9.70 17.57 -33.06
N THR A 556 9.93 17.13 -31.83
CA THR A 556 11.02 17.67 -30.98
C THR A 556 11.29 16.69 -29.82
N PRO A 557 12.11 15.63 -30.04
CA PRO A 557 12.65 14.85 -28.93
C PRO A 557 13.61 15.72 -28.07
N GLN A 558 13.81 15.31 -26.80
CA GLN A 558 14.94 15.74 -25.97
C GLN A 558 16.24 15.97 -26.81
N PRO A 559 17.06 17.01 -26.53
CA PRO A 559 18.16 17.40 -27.41
C PRO A 559 19.11 16.23 -27.66
N ALA A 560 19.65 16.10 -28.88
CA ALA A 560 20.70 15.14 -29.24
C ALA A 560 21.89 15.09 -28.25
N ALA A 561 22.02 16.10 -27.38
CA ALA A 561 22.93 16.16 -26.24
C ALA A 561 22.80 15.00 -25.22
N LEU A 562 21.63 14.35 -25.06
CA LEU A 562 21.49 13.23 -24.12
C LEU A 562 21.82 11.86 -24.72
N ILE A 563 21.98 11.74 -26.04
CA ILE A 563 22.32 10.45 -26.68
C ILE A 563 23.61 9.85 -26.08
N PRO A 564 24.72 10.60 -25.90
CA PRO A 564 25.92 10.05 -25.26
C PRO A 564 25.69 9.58 -23.81
N PHE A 565 24.82 10.27 -23.08
CA PHE A 565 24.48 9.93 -21.69
C PHE A 565 23.75 8.58 -21.63
N TRP A 566 22.73 8.39 -22.47
CA TRP A 566 21.94 7.16 -22.51
C TRP A 566 22.65 6.00 -23.22
N ASN A 567 23.60 6.29 -24.10
CA ASN A 567 24.41 5.27 -24.78
C ASN A 567 25.50 4.67 -23.88
N ALA A 568 25.78 5.29 -22.72
CA ALA A 568 26.68 4.72 -21.73
C ALA A 568 26.16 3.34 -21.30
N ASN A 569 27.05 2.36 -21.25
CA ASN A 569 26.73 0.97 -20.94
C ASN A 569 27.90 0.28 -20.24
N ASN A 570 27.65 -0.88 -19.67
CA ASN A 570 28.68 -1.75 -19.10
C ASN A 570 28.51 -3.19 -19.63
N GLU A 571 29.19 -3.50 -20.72
CA GLU A 571 29.22 -4.85 -21.32
C GLU A 571 29.79 -5.94 -20.41
N SER A 572 30.52 -5.58 -19.35
CA SER A 572 31.00 -6.55 -18.35
C SER A 572 29.96 -6.85 -17.27
N ASN A 573 28.84 -6.13 -17.26
CA ASN A 573 27.76 -6.39 -16.35
C ASN A 573 26.84 -7.50 -16.89
N GLU A 574 26.85 -8.63 -16.20
CA GLU A 574 26.04 -9.80 -16.51
C GLU A 574 24.68 -9.79 -15.76
N LYS A 575 24.32 -8.71 -15.03
CA LYS A 575 23.00 -8.57 -14.40
C LYS A 575 21.88 -8.61 -15.47
N SER A 576 20.80 -9.33 -15.20
CA SER A 576 19.52 -9.22 -15.93
C SER A 576 18.47 -8.45 -15.12
N ILE A 577 17.48 -7.89 -15.83
CA ILE A 577 16.35 -7.15 -15.28
C ILE A 577 15.11 -8.05 -15.33
N ASP A 578 14.45 -8.21 -14.18
CA ASP A 578 13.26 -9.04 -14.07
C ASP A 578 12.05 -8.35 -14.71
N HIS A 579 11.55 -8.92 -15.80
CA HIS A 579 10.35 -8.47 -16.50
C HIS A 579 9.13 -9.38 -16.25
N SER A 580 9.16 -10.23 -15.22
CA SER A 580 8.09 -11.20 -14.93
C SER A 580 6.74 -10.56 -14.54
N VAL A 581 6.75 -9.41 -13.86
CA VAL A 581 5.51 -8.63 -13.60
C VAL A 581 4.84 -8.28 -14.92
N TRP A 582 5.62 -7.73 -15.85
CA TRP A 582 5.13 -7.36 -17.16
C TRP A 582 4.69 -8.56 -17.98
N GLN A 583 5.44 -9.67 -17.93
CA GLN A 583 5.04 -10.92 -18.58
C GLN A 583 3.68 -11.42 -18.07
N ASN A 584 3.43 -11.37 -16.76
CA ASN A 584 2.16 -11.81 -16.18
C ASN A 584 0.98 -10.92 -16.64
N ILE A 585 1.20 -9.61 -16.76
CA ILE A 585 0.20 -8.68 -17.30
C ILE A 585 -0.08 -8.99 -18.77
N LEU A 586 0.95 -9.28 -19.57
CA LEU A 586 0.78 -9.69 -20.96
C LEU A 586 -0.01 -11.00 -21.05
N ASP A 587 0.33 -12.01 -20.25
CA ASP A 587 -0.32 -13.33 -20.28
C ASP A 587 -1.82 -13.26 -19.94
N GLU A 588 -2.22 -12.30 -19.10
CA GLU A 588 -3.60 -12.17 -18.62
C GLU A 588 -4.47 -11.24 -19.48
N PHE A 589 -3.91 -10.12 -19.95
CA PHE A 589 -4.70 -9.07 -20.61
C PHE A 589 -4.45 -8.93 -22.12
N LEU A 590 -3.43 -9.60 -22.67
CA LEU A 590 -3.17 -9.60 -24.12
C LEU A 590 -3.90 -10.75 -24.81
N VAL A 591 -4.78 -10.41 -25.74
CA VAL A 591 -5.60 -11.35 -26.51
C VAL A 591 -5.10 -11.45 -27.95
N GLU A 592 -4.86 -12.65 -28.44
CA GLU A 592 -4.66 -12.88 -29.87
C GLU A 592 -6.01 -12.89 -30.59
N HIS A 593 -6.30 -11.83 -31.35
CA HIS A 593 -7.55 -11.68 -32.07
C HIS A 593 -7.50 -12.40 -33.43
N GLU A 594 -8.66 -12.82 -33.95
CA GLU A 594 -8.79 -13.53 -35.24
C GLU A 594 -8.23 -12.76 -36.44
N SER A 595 -8.12 -11.44 -36.30
CA SER A 595 -7.48 -10.57 -37.29
C SER A 595 -5.96 -10.72 -37.34
N GLY A 596 -5.32 -11.50 -36.47
CA GLY A 596 -3.86 -11.61 -36.36
C GLY A 596 -3.19 -10.45 -35.62
N ILE A 597 -4.00 -9.57 -35.00
CA ILE A 597 -3.54 -8.44 -34.19
C ILE A 597 -3.63 -8.86 -32.71
N ASN A 598 -2.56 -8.63 -31.96
CA ASN A 598 -2.61 -8.73 -30.50
C ASN A 598 -3.36 -7.51 -29.98
N ARG A 599 -4.50 -7.77 -29.33
CA ARG A 599 -5.37 -6.79 -28.69
C ARG A 599 -5.14 -6.78 -27.20
N PHE A 600 -5.34 -5.67 -26.52
CA PHE A 600 -5.10 -5.55 -25.09
C PHE A 600 -6.38 -5.12 -24.36
N ASP A 601 -6.79 -5.87 -23.34
CA ASP A 601 -7.99 -5.57 -22.56
C ASP A 601 -7.71 -4.49 -21.49
N TYR A 602 -7.62 -3.24 -21.94
CA TYR A 602 -7.38 -2.08 -21.08
C TYR A 602 -8.45 -1.90 -20.00
N LYS A 603 -9.70 -2.30 -20.31
CA LYS A 603 -10.82 -2.21 -19.39
C LYS A 603 -10.64 -3.20 -18.25
N ALA A 604 -10.42 -4.48 -18.57
CA ALA A 604 -10.21 -5.51 -17.56
C ALA A 604 -8.97 -5.22 -16.71
N LEU A 605 -7.87 -4.74 -17.30
CA LEU A 605 -6.70 -4.33 -16.53
C LEU A 605 -7.04 -3.19 -15.57
N ARG A 606 -7.75 -2.15 -16.02
CA ARG A 606 -8.11 -1.00 -15.17
C ARG A 606 -9.09 -1.39 -14.05
N GLU A 607 -9.99 -2.34 -14.30
CA GLU A 607 -10.92 -2.89 -13.31
C GLU A 607 -10.24 -3.89 -12.35
N ASP A 608 -9.11 -4.48 -12.74
CA ASP A 608 -8.24 -5.28 -11.87
C ASP A 608 -7.20 -4.39 -11.15
N GLU A 609 -7.63 -3.80 -10.03
CA GLU A 609 -6.82 -2.90 -9.21
C GLU A 609 -5.47 -3.51 -8.77
N ILE A 610 -5.39 -4.84 -8.60
CA ILE A 610 -4.15 -5.52 -8.22
C ILE A 610 -3.17 -5.48 -9.40
N ARG A 611 -3.61 -5.92 -10.57
CA ARG A 611 -2.78 -5.98 -11.77
C ARG A 611 -2.43 -4.59 -12.28
N TYR A 612 -3.34 -3.64 -12.19
CA TYR A 612 -3.09 -2.26 -12.54
C TYR A 612 -2.04 -1.62 -11.62
N HIS A 613 -2.11 -1.86 -10.31
CA HIS A 613 -1.07 -1.38 -9.40
C HIS A 613 0.27 -2.09 -9.62
N LEU A 614 0.28 -3.40 -9.89
CA LEU A 614 1.52 -4.11 -10.23
C LEU A 614 2.18 -3.57 -11.50
N LEU A 615 1.41 -3.12 -12.49
CA LEU A 615 1.93 -2.43 -13.67
C LEU A 615 2.67 -1.13 -13.27
N ILE A 616 2.10 -0.37 -12.34
CA ILE A 616 2.66 0.90 -11.88
C ILE A 616 3.94 0.65 -11.08
N GLU A 617 3.92 -0.29 -10.14
CA GLU A 617 5.10 -0.72 -9.39
C GLU A 617 6.21 -1.17 -10.32
N TYR A 618 5.89 -1.94 -11.36
CA TYR A 618 6.84 -2.35 -12.38
C TYR A 618 7.45 -1.15 -13.13
N VAL A 619 6.63 -0.17 -13.52
CA VAL A 619 7.12 1.07 -14.15
C VAL A 619 8.03 1.85 -13.18
N LEU A 620 7.65 2.00 -11.91
CA LEU A 620 8.44 2.69 -10.90
C LEU A 620 9.78 1.98 -10.65
N GLN A 621 9.77 0.66 -10.52
CA GLN A 621 10.99 -0.15 -10.38
C GLN A 621 11.93 0.04 -11.56
N LEU A 622 11.42 -0.01 -12.80
CA LEU A 622 12.25 0.29 -13.96
C LEU A 622 12.78 1.72 -13.91
N SER A 623 11.98 2.68 -13.45
CA SER A 623 12.36 4.09 -13.36
C SER A 623 13.52 4.34 -12.37
N ASP A 624 13.59 3.54 -11.31
CA ASP A 624 14.65 3.61 -10.29
C ASP A 624 15.99 3.00 -10.75
N LEU A 625 15.96 2.10 -11.73
CA LEU A 625 17.17 1.49 -12.27
C LEU A 625 18.02 2.49 -13.06
N ASP A 626 19.33 2.32 -13.02
CA ASP A 626 20.24 2.99 -13.96
C ASP A 626 20.51 2.08 -15.16
N PRO A 627 19.80 2.24 -16.30
CA PRO A 627 20.01 1.38 -17.47
C PRO A 627 21.45 1.47 -17.98
N ARG A 628 22.16 2.59 -17.74
CA ARG A 628 23.54 2.81 -18.20
C ARG A 628 24.55 1.87 -17.55
N THR A 629 24.16 1.21 -16.46
CA THR A 629 25.01 0.24 -15.76
C THR A 629 24.92 -1.17 -16.34
N TYR A 630 23.99 -1.43 -17.26
CA TYR A 630 23.77 -2.75 -17.87
C TYR A 630 24.43 -2.87 -19.26
N SER A 631 24.47 -4.09 -19.81
CA SER A 631 24.91 -4.36 -21.19
C SER A 631 23.97 -3.72 -22.21
N LYS A 632 24.44 -3.52 -23.46
CA LYS A 632 23.61 -2.97 -24.55
C LYS A 632 22.34 -3.77 -24.82
N SER A 633 22.42 -5.09 -24.76
CA SER A 633 21.26 -5.96 -25.03
C SER A 633 20.21 -5.82 -23.94
N GLU A 634 20.65 -5.73 -22.68
CA GLU A 634 19.75 -5.56 -21.55
C GLU A 634 19.12 -4.16 -21.54
N GLN A 635 19.89 -3.12 -21.89
CA GLN A 635 19.35 -1.78 -22.09
C GLN A 635 18.27 -1.74 -23.17
N LEU A 636 18.46 -2.46 -24.28
CA LEU A 636 17.47 -2.50 -25.36
C LEU A 636 16.16 -3.11 -24.87
N ALA A 637 16.25 -4.26 -24.17
CA ALA A 637 15.10 -4.92 -23.57
C ALA A 637 14.38 -4.01 -22.56
N TYR A 638 15.14 -3.37 -21.67
CA TYR A 638 14.64 -2.40 -20.69
C TYR A 638 13.81 -1.29 -21.35
N TRP A 639 14.37 -0.59 -22.35
CA TRP A 639 13.71 0.55 -22.98
C TRP A 639 12.47 0.14 -23.78
N ILE A 640 12.51 -1.01 -24.45
CA ILE A 640 11.35 -1.55 -25.17
C ILE A 640 10.22 -1.89 -24.18
N ASN A 641 10.55 -2.59 -23.10
CA ASN A 641 9.56 -2.98 -22.11
C ASN A 641 8.97 -1.77 -21.38
N LEU A 642 9.80 -0.80 -20.98
CA LEU A 642 9.35 0.45 -20.36
C LEU A 642 8.42 1.24 -21.28
N TYR A 643 8.78 1.38 -22.56
CA TYR A 643 7.92 2.05 -23.55
C TYR A 643 6.55 1.37 -23.65
N ASN A 644 6.54 0.04 -23.77
CA ASN A 644 5.30 -0.72 -23.95
C ASN A 644 4.43 -0.72 -22.68
N SER A 645 5.03 -0.85 -21.49
CA SER A 645 4.29 -0.81 -20.22
C SER A 645 3.74 0.58 -19.92
N LEU A 646 4.50 1.65 -20.19
CA LEU A 646 4.02 3.03 -20.10
C LEU A 646 2.87 3.32 -21.08
N THR A 647 2.94 2.76 -22.29
CA THR A 647 1.84 2.89 -23.27
C THR A 647 0.58 2.22 -22.74
N VAL A 648 0.70 1.00 -22.19
CA VAL A 648 -0.45 0.31 -21.59
C VAL A 648 -1.00 1.06 -20.39
N TYR A 649 -0.14 1.55 -19.50
CA TYR A 649 -0.50 2.37 -18.36
C TYR A 649 -1.31 3.61 -18.80
N LEU A 650 -0.80 4.36 -19.77
CA LEU A 650 -1.43 5.59 -20.26
C LEU A 650 -2.84 5.33 -20.84
N VAL A 651 -2.99 4.29 -21.66
CA VAL A 651 -4.29 3.97 -22.27
C VAL A 651 -5.27 3.42 -21.24
N ALA A 652 -4.83 2.54 -20.35
CA ALA A 652 -5.67 2.00 -19.27
C ALA A 652 -6.14 3.09 -18.30
N ALA A 653 -5.26 4.04 -17.96
CA ALA A 653 -5.60 5.19 -17.10
C ALA A 653 -6.72 6.06 -17.71
N ARG A 654 -6.86 6.06 -19.03
CA ARG A 654 -7.78 6.94 -19.78
C ARG A 654 -8.90 6.19 -20.48
N PHE A 655 -9.05 4.90 -20.22
CA PHE A 655 -10.10 4.11 -20.82
C PHE A 655 -11.49 4.54 -20.31
N PRO A 656 -12.54 4.63 -21.16
CA PRO A 656 -12.56 4.32 -22.59
C PRO A 656 -12.07 5.47 -23.48
N VAL A 657 -11.27 5.14 -24.49
CA VAL A 657 -10.81 6.05 -25.55
C VAL A 657 -10.90 5.35 -26.92
N GLU A 658 -11.41 6.05 -27.93
CA GLU A 658 -11.53 5.51 -29.29
C GLU A 658 -10.19 5.50 -30.04
N SER A 659 -9.37 6.54 -29.85
CA SER A 659 -8.01 6.62 -30.35
C SER A 659 -7.03 7.02 -29.25
N VAL A 660 -5.80 6.52 -29.34
CA VAL A 660 -4.67 6.99 -28.52
C VAL A 660 -4.41 8.49 -28.75
N ARG A 661 -4.76 9.02 -29.93
CA ARG A 661 -4.66 10.46 -30.23
C ARG A 661 -5.77 11.29 -29.58
N ASP A 662 -6.87 10.65 -29.19
CA ASP A 662 -7.99 11.30 -28.51
C ASP A 662 -7.78 11.41 -27.00
N ILE A 663 -6.65 10.91 -26.49
CA ILE A 663 -6.24 11.10 -25.10
C ILE A 663 -5.91 12.59 -24.91
N LYS A 664 -6.95 13.40 -24.70
CA LYS A 664 -6.80 14.83 -24.52
C LYS A 664 -6.33 15.16 -23.10
N LEU A 665 -5.48 16.17 -23.03
CA LEU A 665 -5.04 16.83 -21.81
C LEU A 665 -5.33 18.32 -21.98
N ALA A 666 -6.39 18.81 -21.32
CA ALA A 666 -6.86 20.20 -21.38
C ALA A 666 -7.05 20.79 -22.81
N ALA A 667 -7.29 22.11 -22.86
CA ALA A 667 -7.58 22.90 -24.06
C ALA A 667 -6.33 23.19 -24.93
N THR A 668 -5.38 22.26 -24.98
CA THR A 668 -4.16 22.34 -25.79
C THR A 668 -4.06 21.13 -26.70
N ASP A 669 -3.61 21.31 -27.93
CA ASP A 669 -3.40 20.24 -28.93
C ASP A 669 -2.11 19.43 -28.67
N LEU A 670 -1.72 19.24 -27.40
CA LEU A 670 -0.50 18.49 -27.04
C LEU A 670 -0.66 17.03 -27.45
N ASN A 671 0.35 16.49 -28.12
CA ASN A 671 0.35 15.10 -28.55
C ASN A 671 0.49 14.16 -27.33
N PRO A 672 -0.39 13.15 -27.17
CA PRO A 672 -0.37 12.27 -25.98
C PRO A 672 0.92 11.47 -25.81
N LEU A 673 1.70 11.30 -26.89
CA LEU A 673 2.98 10.61 -26.84
C LEU A 673 4.12 11.47 -26.27
N ASP A 674 3.91 12.77 -26.11
CA ASP A 674 4.89 13.75 -25.59
C ASP A 674 4.68 14.06 -24.10
N ILE A 675 3.71 13.40 -23.45
CA ILE A 675 3.48 13.50 -22.00
C ILE A 675 4.67 12.88 -21.27
N LYS A 676 5.25 13.61 -20.30
CA LYS A 676 6.28 13.06 -19.39
C LYS A 676 5.63 12.09 -18.41
N LEU A 677 5.96 10.80 -18.52
CA LEU A 677 5.31 9.72 -17.75
C LEU A 677 6.21 9.10 -16.69
N THR A 678 7.52 9.26 -16.81
CA THR A 678 8.53 8.67 -15.92
C THR A 678 9.74 9.59 -15.79
N ASN A 679 10.52 9.38 -14.73
CA ASN A 679 11.80 10.03 -14.49
C ASN A 679 12.89 8.97 -14.31
N ILE A 680 13.98 9.07 -15.07
CA ILE A 680 15.15 8.20 -14.94
C ILE A 680 16.38 9.10 -14.84
N LYS A 681 17.19 8.93 -13.80
CA LYS A 681 18.42 9.71 -13.58
C LYS A 681 18.26 11.21 -13.87
N GLU A 682 17.29 11.83 -13.16
CA GLU A 682 16.94 13.26 -13.23
C GLU A 682 16.33 13.73 -14.56
N HIS A 683 16.13 12.82 -15.52
CA HIS A 683 15.52 13.13 -16.80
C HIS A 683 14.09 12.62 -16.88
N GLN A 684 13.19 13.55 -17.14
CA GLN A 684 11.80 13.22 -17.42
C GLN A 684 11.62 12.80 -18.87
N LEU A 685 10.93 11.66 -19.05
CA LEU A 685 10.80 11.01 -20.33
C LEU A 685 9.33 10.78 -20.69
N SER A 686 9.00 11.12 -21.93
CA SER A 686 7.79 10.74 -22.62
C SER A 686 8.00 9.47 -23.46
N LEU A 687 6.90 8.93 -24.00
CA LEU A 687 6.98 7.83 -24.98
C LEU A 687 7.81 8.25 -26.20
N ASN A 688 7.67 9.49 -26.68
CA ASN A 688 8.46 10.00 -27.79
C ASN A 688 9.93 10.24 -27.42
N ASP A 689 10.25 10.64 -26.19
CA ASP A 689 11.65 10.73 -25.75
C ASP A 689 12.32 9.37 -25.75
N ILE A 690 11.65 8.33 -25.24
CA ILE A 690 12.18 6.96 -25.23
C ILE A 690 12.35 6.46 -26.67
N ARG A 691 11.34 6.63 -27.54
CA ARG A 691 11.41 6.15 -28.92
C ARG A 691 12.43 6.92 -29.76
N ASN A 692 12.27 8.24 -29.84
CA ASN A 692 12.98 9.10 -30.78
C ASN A 692 14.27 9.68 -30.21
N GLY A 693 14.36 9.87 -28.88
CA GLY A 693 15.55 10.39 -28.22
C GLY A 693 16.53 9.32 -27.76
N ILE A 694 16.07 8.08 -27.53
CA ILE A 694 16.88 6.99 -26.96
C ILE A 694 16.96 5.81 -27.93
N LEU A 695 15.90 5.05 -28.12
CA LEU A 695 15.92 3.77 -28.86
C LEU A 695 16.40 3.90 -30.31
N ARG A 696 15.73 4.75 -31.10
CA ARG A 696 16.06 4.95 -32.52
C ARG A 696 17.51 5.43 -32.74
N PRO A 697 17.99 6.53 -32.13
CA PRO A 697 19.33 7.05 -32.41
C PRO A 697 20.48 6.19 -31.86
N ILE A 698 20.25 5.46 -30.76
CA ILE A 698 21.30 4.69 -30.08
C ILE A 698 21.55 3.34 -30.76
N TRP A 699 20.50 2.64 -31.19
CA TRP A 699 20.64 1.31 -31.81
C TRP A 699 20.62 1.36 -33.33
N GLN A 700 19.96 2.36 -33.94
CA GLN A 700 19.86 2.50 -35.40
C GLN A 700 19.39 1.22 -36.11
N ASP A 701 18.54 0.45 -35.42
CA ASP A 701 17.96 -0.78 -35.92
C ASP A 701 16.50 -0.54 -36.30
N SER A 702 16.23 -0.63 -37.61
CA SER A 702 14.89 -0.53 -38.19
C SER A 702 13.85 -1.44 -37.53
N ARG A 703 14.28 -2.58 -36.93
CA ARG A 703 13.39 -3.55 -36.29
C ARG A 703 12.77 -3.03 -35.00
N ILE A 704 13.36 -2.01 -34.37
CA ILE A 704 12.81 -1.37 -33.16
C ILE A 704 11.36 -0.92 -33.37
N HIS A 705 11.04 -0.42 -34.56
CA HIS A 705 9.66 -0.01 -34.89
C HIS A 705 8.66 -1.14 -34.69
N TYR A 706 9.07 -2.39 -34.85
CA TYR A 706 8.22 -3.57 -34.69
C TYR A 706 8.12 -4.09 -33.26
N ALA A 707 8.97 -3.60 -32.35
CA ALA A 707 8.94 -3.93 -30.93
C ALA A 707 8.10 -2.94 -30.10
N LEU A 708 7.84 -1.75 -30.64
CA LEU A 708 7.09 -0.69 -29.95
C LEU A 708 5.62 -0.68 -30.37
N ASN A 709 4.73 -0.97 -29.41
CA ASN A 709 3.30 -0.92 -29.62
C ASN A 709 2.75 0.41 -29.09
N SER A 710 2.19 1.24 -29.97
CA SER A 710 1.56 2.51 -29.60
C SER A 710 0.06 2.39 -29.34
N ALA A 711 -0.41 1.19 -28.96
CA ALA A 711 -1.82 0.87 -28.67
C ALA A 711 -2.83 1.14 -29.81
N SER A 712 -2.39 1.28 -31.06
CA SER A 712 -3.28 1.48 -32.22
C SER A 712 -3.51 0.18 -33.00
N VAL A 713 -4.59 0.08 -33.78
CA VAL A 713 -4.86 -1.11 -34.63
C VAL A 713 -3.74 -1.32 -35.65
N SER A 714 -3.22 -0.25 -36.25
CA SER A 714 -2.18 -0.34 -37.28
C SER A 714 -0.76 -0.46 -36.72
N CYS A 715 -0.52 -0.26 -35.42
CA CYS A 715 0.83 -0.46 -34.89
C CYS A 715 1.25 -1.95 -34.92
N PRO A 716 2.57 -2.21 -34.87
CA PRO A 716 3.08 -3.56 -34.68
C PRO A 716 2.53 -4.22 -33.42
N ASN A 717 2.49 -5.55 -33.43
CA ASN A 717 1.95 -6.29 -32.29
C ASN A 717 2.75 -5.96 -31.03
N LEU A 718 2.04 -5.72 -29.93
CA LEU A 718 2.63 -5.88 -28.62
C LEU A 718 3.09 -7.34 -28.49
N SER A 719 4.37 -7.55 -28.21
CA SER A 719 4.92 -8.90 -28.07
C SER A 719 4.18 -9.66 -26.96
N LYS A 720 3.94 -10.96 -27.18
CA LYS A 720 3.39 -11.84 -26.14
C LYS A 720 4.44 -12.19 -25.07
N ARG A 721 5.73 -11.94 -25.38
CA ARG A 721 6.85 -12.15 -24.47
C ARG A 721 7.48 -10.80 -24.13
N ALA A 722 7.71 -10.56 -22.85
CA ALA A 722 8.57 -9.46 -22.41
C ALA A 722 9.97 -9.64 -23.02
N PHE A 723 10.57 -8.53 -23.41
CA PHE A 723 11.92 -8.54 -23.97
C PHE A 723 12.96 -8.79 -22.87
N THR A 724 14.01 -9.53 -23.16
CA THR A 724 15.19 -9.74 -22.30
C THR A 724 16.45 -9.70 -23.17
N ALA A 725 17.64 -9.52 -22.60
CA ALA A 725 18.87 -9.60 -23.41
C ALA A 725 18.98 -10.89 -24.24
N ASP A 726 18.45 -12.01 -23.73
CA ASP A 726 18.51 -13.31 -24.39
C ASP A 726 17.58 -13.45 -25.60
N ASN A 727 16.42 -12.76 -25.59
CA ASN A 727 15.37 -12.95 -26.59
C ASN A 727 15.15 -11.72 -27.52
N VAL A 728 15.79 -10.59 -27.23
CA VAL A 728 15.52 -9.31 -27.92
C VAL A 728 15.74 -9.39 -29.43
N GLU A 729 16.82 -10.03 -29.87
CA GLU A 729 17.13 -10.21 -31.30
C GLU A 729 16.12 -11.10 -32.02
N GLU A 730 15.69 -12.18 -31.36
CA GLU A 730 14.67 -13.09 -31.88
C GLU A 730 13.32 -12.36 -32.02
N LEU A 731 12.90 -11.64 -30.98
CA LEU A 731 11.63 -10.92 -30.96
C LEU A 731 11.59 -9.76 -31.97
N LEU A 732 12.69 -9.05 -32.16
CA LEU A 732 12.82 -8.01 -33.19
C LEU A 732 12.64 -8.59 -34.59
N GLU A 733 13.28 -9.72 -34.86
CA GLU A 733 13.20 -10.42 -36.14
C GLU A 733 11.79 -11.02 -36.38
N GLU A 734 11.18 -11.60 -35.34
CA GLU A 734 9.80 -12.09 -35.37
C GLU A 734 8.80 -10.96 -35.65
N GLY A 735 8.94 -9.83 -34.94
CA GLY A 735 8.11 -8.64 -35.11
C GLY A 735 8.17 -8.10 -36.54
N ALA A 736 9.36 -7.99 -37.11
CA ALA A 736 9.56 -7.53 -38.49
C ALA A 736 8.86 -8.44 -39.51
N LYS A 737 9.08 -9.76 -39.40
CA LYS A 737 8.44 -10.76 -40.27
C LYS A 737 6.93 -10.75 -40.09
N ALA A 738 6.43 -10.68 -38.86
CA ALA A 738 5.01 -10.68 -38.58
C ALA A 738 4.33 -9.44 -39.18
N TYR A 739 4.92 -8.26 -39.00
CA TYR A 739 4.33 -7.00 -39.42
C TYR A 739 4.32 -6.83 -40.95
N VAL A 740 5.47 -7.03 -41.62
CA VAL A 740 5.60 -6.89 -43.08
C VAL A 740 4.65 -7.84 -43.82
N ASN A 741 4.38 -9.02 -43.25
CA ASN A 741 3.50 -10.00 -43.85
C ASN A 741 2.04 -9.89 -43.40
N HIS A 742 1.69 -8.87 -42.62
CA HIS A 742 0.32 -8.60 -42.20
C HIS A 742 -0.29 -7.49 -43.04
N ALA A 743 -1.61 -7.52 -43.24
CA ALA A 743 -2.33 -6.51 -44.02
C ALA A 743 -2.26 -5.08 -43.45
N ARG A 744 -1.83 -4.92 -42.19
CA ARG A 744 -1.59 -3.60 -41.57
C ARG A 744 -0.20 -3.03 -41.87
N GLY A 745 0.75 -3.90 -42.24
CA GLY A 745 2.11 -3.52 -42.63
C GLY A 745 2.22 -3.37 -44.13
N VAL A 746 1.74 -4.37 -44.89
CA VAL A 746 1.72 -4.37 -46.35
C VAL A 746 0.44 -5.04 -46.85
N LYS A 747 -0.31 -4.34 -47.70
CA LYS A 747 -1.55 -4.83 -48.31
C LYS A 747 -1.59 -4.49 -49.78
N ILE A 748 -2.00 -5.46 -50.60
CA ILE A 748 -2.26 -5.27 -52.02
C ILE A 748 -3.75 -5.44 -52.23
N LEU A 749 -4.43 -4.37 -52.65
CA LEU A 749 -5.86 -4.34 -52.92
C LEU A 749 -6.07 -3.69 -54.29
N ASP A 750 -6.83 -4.34 -55.19
CA ASP A 750 -7.20 -3.80 -56.50
C ASP A 750 -6.03 -3.23 -57.32
N GLU A 751 -4.92 -3.97 -57.39
CA GLU A 751 -3.67 -3.55 -58.07
C GLU A 751 -3.01 -2.28 -57.48
N GLN A 752 -3.39 -1.87 -56.27
CA GLN A 752 -2.72 -0.83 -55.50
C GLN A 752 -1.97 -1.42 -54.31
N LEU A 753 -0.73 -0.98 -54.11
CA LEU A 753 0.07 -1.33 -52.95
C LEU A 753 -0.11 -0.27 -51.87
N LYS A 754 -0.56 -0.71 -50.70
CA LYS A 754 -0.62 0.09 -49.48
C LYS A 754 0.36 -0.45 -48.47
N VAL A 755 1.12 0.44 -47.84
CA VAL A 755 2.04 0.10 -46.75
C VAL A 755 1.71 0.94 -45.53
N SER A 756 2.16 0.49 -44.36
CA SER A 756 1.98 1.27 -43.14
C SER A 756 2.66 2.62 -43.22
N SER A 757 2.03 3.64 -42.65
CA SER A 757 2.61 4.99 -42.56
C SER A 757 3.92 5.06 -41.76
N ILE A 758 4.27 4.04 -40.97
CA ILE A 758 5.56 3.99 -40.27
C ILE A 758 6.75 4.04 -41.24
N TYR A 759 6.62 3.46 -42.45
CA TYR A 759 7.67 3.48 -43.47
C TYR A 759 7.86 4.86 -44.11
N PHE A 760 6.89 5.76 -43.93
CA PHE A 760 6.98 7.15 -44.35
C PHE A 760 7.48 8.04 -43.21
N TRP A 761 6.92 7.92 -42.00
CA TRP A 761 7.31 8.73 -40.85
C TRP A 761 8.75 8.48 -40.41
N TYR A 762 9.22 7.24 -40.50
CA TYR A 762 10.57 6.83 -40.07
C TYR A 762 11.41 6.32 -41.23
N LYS A 763 11.19 6.90 -42.41
CA LYS A 763 11.84 6.49 -43.66
C LYS A 763 13.36 6.31 -43.50
N GLU A 764 14.02 7.27 -42.85
CA GLU A 764 15.46 7.28 -42.62
C GLU A 764 15.97 6.04 -41.87
N ASP A 765 15.18 5.51 -40.93
CA ASP A 765 15.54 4.33 -40.15
C ASP A 765 15.45 3.04 -40.96
N PHE A 766 14.72 3.04 -42.08
CA PHE A 766 14.62 1.91 -43.00
C PHE A 766 15.61 2.00 -44.17
N GLU A 767 16.28 3.15 -44.34
CA GLU A 767 17.26 3.41 -45.39
C GLU A 767 18.70 3.11 -44.91
N VAL A 768 18.92 1.89 -44.40
CA VAL A 768 20.19 1.47 -43.77
C VAL A 768 20.95 0.49 -44.69
N ASP A 769 22.29 0.52 -44.64
CA ASP A 769 23.19 -0.37 -45.39
C ASP A 769 22.95 -0.40 -46.91
N GLY A 770 22.52 0.74 -47.48
CA GLY A 770 22.27 0.89 -48.92
C GLY A 770 20.97 0.23 -49.40
N LYS A 771 20.14 -0.28 -48.48
CA LYS A 771 18.74 -0.64 -48.77
C LYS A 771 17.87 0.59 -48.61
N ASP A 772 16.86 0.72 -49.46
CA ASP A 772 15.75 1.64 -49.25
C ASP A 772 14.59 0.90 -48.56
N VAL A 773 13.45 1.58 -48.39
CA VAL A 773 12.22 0.98 -47.85
C VAL A 773 11.84 -0.31 -48.61
N TRP A 774 12.04 -0.37 -49.92
CA TRP A 774 11.76 -1.58 -50.71
C TRP A 774 12.69 -2.73 -50.34
N GLY A 775 13.98 -2.47 -50.24
CA GLY A 775 14.97 -3.43 -49.79
C GLY A 775 14.65 -3.99 -48.40
N HIS A 776 14.14 -3.14 -47.49
CA HIS A 776 13.68 -3.57 -46.17
C HIS A 776 12.44 -4.47 -46.25
N LEU A 777 11.39 -4.04 -46.96
CA LEU A 777 10.17 -4.84 -47.15
C LEU A 777 10.48 -6.21 -47.78
N LEU A 778 11.32 -6.24 -48.81
CA LEU A 778 11.74 -7.48 -49.48
C LEU A 778 12.56 -8.40 -48.57
N THR A 779 13.30 -7.84 -47.60
CA THR A 779 14.08 -8.63 -46.63
C THR A 779 13.15 -9.47 -45.73
N TYR A 780 12.01 -8.92 -45.33
CA TYR A 780 11.08 -9.55 -44.37
C TYR A 780 9.84 -10.17 -45.02
N ALA A 781 9.55 -9.88 -46.29
CA ALA A 781 8.42 -10.44 -47.00
C ALA A 781 8.57 -11.95 -47.24
N LYS A 782 7.51 -12.71 -46.98
CA LYS A 782 7.38 -14.12 -47.40
C LYS A 782 7.47 -14.21 -48.92
N PRO A 783 7.92 -15.35 -49.49
CA PRO A 783 8.20 -15.47 -50.93
C PRO A 783 7.07 -14.98 -51.85
N LYS A 784 5.81 -15.30 -51.51
CA LYS A 784 4.63 -14.85 -52.29
C LYS A 784 4.41 -13.35 -52.26
N LEU A 785 4.70 -12.69 -51.14
CA LEU A 785 4.57 -11.24 -51.02
C LEU A 785 5.74 -10.56 -51.72
N ALA A 786 6.97 -11.05 -51.54
CA ALA A 786 8.16 -10.52 -52.19
C ALA A 786 8.05 -10.54 -53.73
N GLU A 787 7.53 -11.63 -54.30
CA GLU A 787 7.29 -11.73 -55.75
C GLU A 787 6.30 -10.66 -56.24
N LYS A 788 5.25 -10.39 -55.47
CA LYS A 788 4.27 -9.36 -55.80
C LYS A 788 4.85 -7.95 -55.64
N LEU A 789 5.62 -7.70 -54.58
CA LEU A 789 6.23 -6.38 -54.33
C LEU A 789 7.14 -5.93 -55.48
N ASN A 790 7.85 -6.86 -56.12
CA ASN A 790 8.69 -6.56 -57.30
C ASN A 790 7.92 -6.03 -58.53
N GLN A 791 6.58 -6.06 -58.51
CA GLN A 791 5.72 -5.56 -59.60
C GLN A 791 5.33 -4.09 -59.41
N PHE A 792 5.63 -3.51 -58.24
CA PHE A 792 5.27 -2.14 -57.88
C PHE A 792 6.50 -1.25 -57.85
N THR A 793 6.34 0.01 -58.22
CA THR A 793 7.37 1.07 -58.12
C THR A 793 6.99 2.16 -57.13
N GLU A 794 5.71 2.21 -56.73
CA GLU A 794 5.14 3.21 -55.82
C GLU A 794 4.15 2.51 -54.87
N PHE A 795 3.91 3.15 -53.72
CA PHE A 795 2.92 2.72 -52.73
C PHE A 795 2.22 3.93 -52.12
N GLU A 796 0.99 3.70 -51.64
CA GLU A 796 0.29 4.62 -50.75
C GLU A 796 0.52 4.22 -49.28
N THR A 797 0.30 5.15 -48.36
CA THR A 797 0.37 4.86 -46.93
C THR A 797 -1.00 4.92 -46.26
N GLU A 798 -1.21 4.03 -45.28
CA GLU A 798 -2.39 4.06 -44.41
C GLU A 798 -2.01 3.78 -42.95
N TYR A 799 -2.82 4.26 -42.01
CA TYR A 799 -2.65 3.98 -40.58
C TYR A 799 -3.94 4.24 -39.80
N ASP A 800 -4.46 3.21 -39.14
CA ASP A 800 -5.61 3.25 -38.25
C ASP A 800 -5.15 3.50 -36.80
N TRP A 801 -5.56 4.65 -36.27
CA TRP A 801 -5.24 5.12 -34.93
C TRP A 801 -6.22 4.64 -33.85
N SER A 802 -7.24 3.88 -34.21
CA SER A 802 -8.21 3.35 -33.23
C SER A 802 -7.49 2.45 -32.23
N VAL A 803 -7.92 2.46 -30.97
CA VAL A 803 -7.26 1.68 -29.90
C VAL A 803 -7.36 0.18 -30.19
N ASN A 804 -6.31 -0.59 -29.92
CA ASN A 804 -6.26 -2.03 -30.14
C ASN A 804 -6.98 -2.86 -29.06
N VAL A 805 -8.25 -2.55 -28.80
CA VAL A 805 -9.10 -3.31 -27.88
C VAL A 805 -9.59 -4.66 -28.47
N PRO A 806 -9.88 -5.69 -27.64
CA PRO A 806 -10.33 -7.02 -28.09
C PRO A 806 -11.62 -7.05 -28.89
#